data_AF-A0A7J3RWV4-F1
#
_entry.id   AF-A0A7J3RWV4-F1
#
_cell.length_a   1.000
_cell.length_b   1.000
_cell.length_c   1.000
_cell.angle_alpha   90.00
_cell.angle_beta   90.00
_cell.angle_gamma   90.00
#
_symmetry.space_group_name_H-M   'P 1'
#
loop_
_entity.id
_entity.type
_entity.pdbx_description
1 polymer ?
#
loop_
_entity_poly.entity_id
_entity_poly.type
_entity_poly.pdbx_seq_one_letter_code
_entity_poly.pdbx_strand_id
1 'polypeptide(L)'
;MAYPIVGMYAYDPKKGVATPGWRGLHYLDMEKCTGCQLCALACKNIAEAIEMVHVNVDYPQNKKEIYPSVDYGRCLPSWVEIFTYEGLKQIRDVRVGDKVLTHAGRFRPVTQVFRRKYTGRIFSFKTLGNVEPLTVTEGHPILIHASGKNEWATPESITPRTYLTRPIIQEVSTLASVESGYQAYRPAGKGNYFLLQKETFACTPDLGRLIGYYLAEGHADRSTVSFDVHEGEQEIAHDIVRISKEVLNTEVSIRLDKRSQRLKLVIDSDSAASFFRQFGATCYLKQLPSWAMVLPEAIQAEIVKGIFRGEGRYSNYKYEYTRFNCFAVRTASKALANQLTYVLARLGIVSSVSKQDQKGRRRRYNVTVNTPFMERMAAVCGIVASNDPDHSHDHVKMVDGMIISPVVNISVEDVNDLEVFNLKVEEDNSYVASNQVVHNCVFCGFCIDPSTPVVTNPGLKPISQVEVGDMLLTHTGDYRPVTKVWDMLYSGPIYSIHVYGRPEPLICTKDHPVMAVPGPLYTRKDGHLIGPTSPIRFYTPDELKAGDYMISPIVKRIVHTSFFEKEVPTYRGDVSTRRLKLAADPDLFRLIGYYMAGGFCDGGRSVGFSFQTEEEELIGDVRWLCKNFFSEEPKLRRNADLGVDVVLDSVLAGDFFLQFGHEAENKKLPDWVFFAEKEKLTQLIKGIWLGDGCKVHHPCQGSFNFNTTSEVLAFQLQETLARLGVVGLIEGQRQKDRPPAYRVNVFGRWALELSSLLGVGFAGVLSNFADSFHLDGDYVYLPIKEIEVKDVKDYRVMDVTVDEDHTFAPLGLATSNCVDACPFYALFMTNDVELSELHRNGLFYTPVELFRKPKLIDAKRQEWRMDTEKGAHHE
;
A
#
# COMPACT_ATOMS: atom_id res chain seq x y z
N MET A 1 -20.32 -34.11 -31.71
CA MET A 1 -19.63 -32.93 -32.27
C MET A 1 -18.57 -32.51 -31.26
N ALA A 2 -17.30 -32.71 -31.60
CA ALA A 2 -16.18 -32.32 -30.77
C ALA A 2 -15.75 -30.89 -31.12
N TYR A 3 -15.54 -30.05 -30.11
CA TYR A 3 -14.72 -28.84 -30.22
C TYR A 3 -13.44 -29.07 -29.41
N PRO A 4 -12.25 -28.74 -29.95
CA PRO A 4 -10.98 -28.94 -29.28
C PRO A 4 -10.73 -27.78 -28.31
N ILE A 5 -10.48 -28.08 -27.03
CA ILE A 5 -9.90 -27.11 -26.09
C ILE A 5 -8.38 -27.24 -26.22
N VAL A 6 -7.79 -26.36 -27.03
CA VAL A 6 -6.34 -26.16 -27.08
C VAL A 6 -6.03 -24.90 -26.28
N GLY A 7 -5.23 -25.07 -25.23
CA GLY A 7 -4.35 -24.05 -24.66
C GLY A 7 -4.98 -23.02 -23.73
N MET A 8 -4.74 -23.16 -22.42
CA MET A 8 -4.56 -22.02 -21.51
C MET A 8 -3.96 -22.49 -20.18
N TYR A 9 -2.64 -22.70 -20.18
CA TYR A 9 -1.82 -22.74 -18.97
C TYR A 9 -0.57 -21.89 -19.26
N ALA A 10 -0.70 -20.59 -19.08
CA ALA A 10 0.40 -19.63 -19.17
C ALA A 10 0.10 -18.48 -18.21
N TYR A 11 1.09 -18.08 -17.41
CA TYR A 11 1.03 -16.85 -16.64
C TYR A 11 1.01 -15.66 -17.62
N ASP A 12 -0.08 -14.88 -17.59
CA ASP A 12 -0.22 -13.65 -18.38
C ASP A 12 0.07 -12.46 -17.45
N PRO A 13 1.31 -11.91 -17.44
CA PRO A 13 1.67 -10.79 -16.58
C PRO A 13 0.84 -9.53 -16.85
N LYS A 14 0.13 -9.43 -17.98
CA LYS A 14 -0.80 -8.32 -18.27
C LYS A 14 -2.17 -8.48 -17.61
N LYS A 15 -2.53 -9.68 -17.15
CA LYS A 15 -3.84 -9.99 -16.57
C LYS A 15 -3.81 -10.38 -15.09
N GLY A 16 -2.63 -10.67 -14.52
CA GLY A 16 -2.45 -10.88 -13.09
C GLY A 16 -3.15 -12.11 -12.50
N VAL A 17 -3.41 -13.15 -13.31
CA VAL A 17 -4.08 -14.39 -12.87
C VAL A 17 -3.07 -15.54 -12.80
N ALA A 18 -2.94 -16.15 -11.62
CA ALA A 18 -2.11 -17.34 -11.37
C ALA A 18 -2.96 -18.59 -11.09
N THR A 19 -2.51 -19.76 -11.55
CA THR A 19 -3.15 -21.06 -11.34
C THR A 19 -2.78 -21.72 -9.99
N PRO A 20 -3.61 -22.63 -9.44
CA PRO A 20 -3.28 -23.40 -8.23
C PRO A 20 -1.98 -24.20 -8.35
N GLY A 21 -1.20 -24.30 -7.27
CA GLY A 21 -0.08 -25.25 -7.14
C GLY A 21 1.29 -24.77 -7.61
N TRP A 22 1.38 -23.57 -8.17
CA TRP A 22 2.60 -22.98 -8.70
C TRP A 22 2.83 -21.61 -8.07
N ARG A 23 4.08 -21.29 -7.71
CA ARG A 23 4.48 -19.96 -7.24
C ARG A 23 5.56 -19.39 -8.16
N GLY A 24 5.60 -18.07 -8.29
CA GLY A 24 6.71 -17.40 -8.96
C GLY A 24 7.99 -17.62 -8.15
N LEU A 25 9.02 -18.15 -8.81
CA LEU A 25 10.33 -18.37 -8.20
C LEU A 25 10.99 -17.01 -8.00
N HIS A 26 11.48 -16.69 -6.80
CA HIS A 26 12.36 -15.53 -6.66
C HIS A 26 13.78 -15.94 -6.98
N TYR A 27 14.41 -15.16 -7.84
CA TYR A 27 15.81 -15.30 -8.18
C TYR A 27 16.58 -14.14 -7.57
N LEU A 28 17.66 -14.46 -6.87
CA LEU A 28 18.62 -13.49 -6.36
C LEU A 28 19.85 -13.52 -7.25
N ASP A 29 20.06 -12.54 -8.11
CA ASP A 29 21.33 -12.31 -8.77
C ASP A 29 22.35 -11.71 -7.77
N MET A 30 23.22 -12.56 -7.19
CA MET A 30 24.25 -12.12 -6.25
C MET A 30 25.30 -11.21 -6.90
N GLU A 31 25.49 -11.30 -8.23
CA GLU A 31 26.38 -10.41 -8.99
C GLU A 31 25.81 -8.99 -9.13
N LYS A 32 24.51 -8.81 -8.90
CA LYS A 32 23.84 -7.49 -8.91
C LYS A 32 23.45 -6.98 -7.53
N CYS A 33 23.37 -7.86 -6.54
CA CYS A 33 23.00 -7.49 -5.19
C CYS A 33 24.06 -6.56 -4.57
N THR A 34 23.67 -5.37 -4.15
CA THR A 34 24.57 -4.37 -3.51
C THR A 34 24.56 -4.44 -1.98
N GLY A 35 23.77 -5.34 -1.38
CA GLY A 35 23.59 -5.40 0.08
C GLY A 35 22.88 -4.17 0.66
N CYS A 36 22.09 -3.45 -0.15
CA CYS A 36 21.40 -2.22 0.21
C CYS A 36 20.25 -2.38 1.23
N GLN A 37 19.78 -3.61 1.46
CA GLN A 37 18.68 -3.98 2.38
C GLN A 37 17.27 -3.49 1.98
N LEU A 38 17.12 -2.83 0.84
CA LEU A 38 15.83 -2.27 0.39
C LEU A 38 14.71 -3.30 0.28
N CYS A 39 15.01 -4.50 -0.19
CA CYS A 39 14.05 -5.61 -0.27
C CYS A 39 13.55 -6.04 1.12
N ALA A 40 14.42 -6.06 2.14
CA ALA A 40 14.05 -6.36 3.52
C ALA A 40 13.27 -5.21 4.17
N LEU A 41 13.68 -3.96 3.94
CA LEU A 41 12.93 -2.77 4.38
C LEU A 41 11.53 -2.72 3.75
N ALA A 42 11.41 -3.03 2.46
CA ALA A 42 10.14 -3.17 1.75
C ALA A 42 9.28 -4.32 2.25
N CYS A 43 9.88 -5.30 2.91
CA CYS A 43 9.16 -6.40 3.50
C CYS A 43 8.72 -6.11 4.94
N LYS A 44 9.42 -5.21 5.65
CA LYS A 44 9.17 -4.83 7.04
C LYS A 44 7.77 -4.21 7.18
N ASN A 45 6.99 -4.66 8.16
CA ASN A 45 5.58 -4.27 8.39
C ASN A 45 4.57 -4.66 7.28
N ILE A 46 4.99 -5.46 6.29
CA ILE A 46 4.20 -5.85 5.11
C ILE A 46 3.95 -7.36 5.09
N ALA A 47 5.03 -8.12 4.92
CA ALA A 47 5.02 -9.58 4.97
C ALA A 47 6.09 -10.11 5.93
N GLU A 48 7.13 -9.30 6.19
CA GLU A 48 8.39 -9.61 6.89
C GLU A 48 9.01 -10.96 6.48
N ALA A 49 8.79 -11.32 5.22
CA ALA A 49 9.32 -12.49 4.54
C ALA A 49 10.78 -12.33 4.12
N ILE A 50 11.39 -11.14 4.10
CA ILE A 50 12.76 -10.95 3.62
C ILE A 50 13.69 -10.56 4.78
N GLU A 51 14.69 -11.39 5.04
CA GLU A 51 15.74 -11.14 6.04
C GLU A 51 17.12 -11.04 5.36
N MET A 52 17.92 -10.05 5.75
CA MET A 52 19.29 -9.88 5.22
C MET A 52 20.28 -10.71 6.03
N VAL A 53 20.94 -11.68 5.40
CA VAL A 53 21.88 -12.60 6.06
C VAL A 53 23.29 -12.46 5.47
N HIS A 54 24.31 -12.66 6.30
CA HIS A 54 25.70 -12.65 5.85
C HIS A 54 26.04 -13.90 5.03
N VAL A 55 26.76 -13.72 3.92
CA VAL A 55 27.29 -14.79 3.07
C VAL A 55 28.72 -14.46 2.70
N ASN A 56 29.66 -15.35 3.03
CA ASN A 56 31.10 -15.17 2.78
C ASN A 56 31.43 -15.34 1.29
N VAL A 57 31.05 -14.37 0.47
CA VAL A 57 31.36 -14.29 -0.96
C VAL A 57 31.87 -12.89 -1.29
N ASP A 58 33.00 -12.82 -1.99
CA ASP A 58 33.68 -11.57 -2.32
C ASP A 58 33.19 -11.04 -3.66
N TYR A 59 32.19 -10.16 -3.59
CA TYR A 59 31.63 -9.46 -4.73
C TYR A 59 31.91 -7.94 -4.57
N PRO A 60 32.60 -7.29 -5.53
CA PRO A 60 33.04 -5.89 -5.41
C PRO A 60 31.92 -4.89 -5.10
N GLN A 61 30.71 -5.16 -5.58
CA GLN A 61 29.52 -4.34 -5.41
C GLN A 61 28.81 -4.51 -4.04
N ASN A 62 29.06 -5.59 -3.30
CA ASN A 62 28.45 -5.88 -2.00
C ASN A 62 29.49 -5.98 -0.88
N LYS A 63 30.09 -4.83 -0.53
CA LYS A 63 31.14 -4.72 0.50
C LYS A 63 30.72 -5.16 1.91
N LYS A 64 29.41 -5.33 2.14
CA LYS A 64 28.84 -5.74 3.43
C LYS A 64 28.65 -7.24 3.54
N GLU A 65 28.79 -7.98 2.44
CA GLU A 65 28.60 -9.43 2.39
C GLU A 65 27.21 -9.88 2.90
N ILE A 66 26.19 -9.04 2.77
CA ILE A 66 24.81 -9.36 3.19
C ILE A 66 23.88 -9.48 2.00
N TYR A 67 23.01 -10.48 2.02
CA TYR A 67 22.13 -10.81 0.91
C TYR A 67 20.73 -11.18 1.43
N PRO A 68 19.67 -10.94 0.64
CA PRO A 68 18.32 -11.30 1.07
C PRO A 68 18.12 -12.80 1.07
N SER A 69 17.57 -13.30 2.16
CA SER A 69 16.89 -14.58 2.26
C SER A 69 15.38 -14.34 2.21
N VAL A 70 14.62 -15.23 1.59
CA VAL A 70 13.16 -15.09 1.49
C VAL A 70 12.45 -16.26 2.15
N ASP A 71 11.61 -15.95 3.12
CA ASP A 71 10.75 -16.83 3.87
C ASP A 71 9.29 -16.69 3.42
N TYR A 72 8.87 -17.59 2.53
CA TYR A 72 7.47 -17.62 2.10
C TYR A 72 6.53 -18.17 3.18
N GLY A 73 7.07 -18.62 4.33
CA GLY A 73 6.47 -19.30 5.48
C GLY A 73 5.06 -18.92 5.91
N ARG A 74 4.70 -17.64 5.87
CA ARG A 74 3.70 -17.02 6.75
C ARG A 74 2.26 -17.14 6.24
N CYS A 75 1.55 -18.20 6.61
CA CYS A 75 0.20 -18.53 6.16
C CYS A 75 -0.64 -19.23 7.27
N LEU A 76 -1.90 -19.55 6.95
CA LEU A 76 -2.83 -20.31 7.78
C LEU A 76 -3.17 -21.64 7.12
N PRO A 77 -3.28 -22.76 7.84
CA PRO A 77 -3.77 -24.01 7.26
C PRO A 77 -5.17 -23.95 6.66
N SER A 78 -5.44 -24.79 5.66
CA SER A 78 -6.67 -24.81 4.86
C SER A 78 -7.98 -24.93 5.65
N TRP A 79 -7.95 -25.54 6.84
CA TRP A 79 -9.12 -25.75 7.70
C TRP A 79 -9.44 -24.58 8.61
N VAL A 80 -8.53 -23.60 8.76
CA VAL A 80 -8.73 -22.46 9.65
C VAL A 80 -9.97 -21.68 9.21
N GLU A 81 -10.85 -21.38 10.16
CA GLU A 81 -12.13 -20.73 9.89
C GLU A 81 -11.98 -19.22 9.93
N ILE A 82 -12.41 -18.55 8.87
CA ILE A 82 -12.44 -17.10 8.72
C ILE A 82 -13.85 -16.61 9.03
N PHE A 83 -13.93 -15.54 9.83
CA PHE A 83 -15.20 -14.90 10.12
C PHE A 83 -15.60 -14.01 8.94
N THR A 84 -16.40 -14.55 8.03
CA THR A 84 -16.91 -13.83 6.86
C THR A 84 -18.27 -13.20 7.14
N TYR A 85 -18.68 -12.27 6.29
CA TYR A 85 -19.99 -11.63 6.35
C TYR A 85 -21.12 -12.66 6.28
N GLU A 86 -20.99 -13.67 5.41
CA GLU A 86 -21.98 -14.75 5.26
C GLU A 86 -21.91 -15.82 6.36
N GLY A 87 -20.97 -15.71 7.30
CA GLY A 87 -20.75 -16.66 8.39
C GLY A 87 -19.33 -17.23 8.43
N LEU A 88 -19.14 -18.30 9.20
CA LEU A 88 -17.84 -18.98 9.28
C LEU A 88 -17.57 -19.76 8.00
N LYS A 89 -16.41 -19.50 7.39
CA LYS A 89 -15.97 -20.16 6.17
C LYS A 89 -14.55 -20.64 6.36
N GLN A 90 -14.21 -21.85 5.94
CA GLN A 90 -12.82 -22.27 5.95
C GLN A 90 -12.03 -21.39 4.98
N ILE A 91 -10.78 -21.06 5.31
CA ILE A 91 -9.97 -20.14 4.48
C ILE A 91 -9.82 -20.65 3.05
N ARG A 92 -9.76 -21.97 2.85
CA ARG A 92 -9.72 -22.60 1.51
C ARG A 92 -10.96 -22.32 0.65
N ASP A 93 -12.09 -21.99 1.28
CA ASP A 93 -13.35 -21.71 0.60
C ASP A 93 -13.57 -20.21 0.39
N VAL A 94 -12.79 -19.34 1.06
CA VAL A 94 -12.84 -17.89 0.86
C VAL A 94 -12.46 -17.54 -0.58
N ARG A 95 -13.17 -16.57 -1.16
CA ARG A 95 -13.00 -16.08 -2.54
C ARG A 95 -12.80 -14.56 -2.54
N VAL A 96 -12.21 -14.05 -3.61
CA VAL A 96 -12.12 -12.61 -3.85
C VAL A 96 -13.54 -12.03 -3.91
N GLY A 97 -13.77 -10.92 -3.22
CA GLY A 97 -15.09 -10.30 -3.03
C GLY A 97 -15.81 -10.73 -1.76
N ASP A 98 -15.47 -11.88 -1.15
CA ASP A 98 -16.01 -12.25 0.16
C ASP A 98 -15.62 -11.17 1.18
N LYS A 99 -16.58 -10.72 2.00
CA LYS A 99 -16.29 -9.76 3.06
C LYS A 99 -15.87 -10.48 4.34
N VAL A 100 -14.77 -10.08 4.96
CA VAL A 100 -14.24 -10.67 6.21
C VAL A 100 -14.18 -9.64 7.32
N LEU A 101 -14.37 -10.08 8.57
CA LEU A 101 -14.27 -9.22 9.73
C LEU A 101 -12.79 -8.88 10.01
N THR A 102 -12.52 -7.59 10.22
CA THR A 102 -11.17 -7.06 10.44
C THR A 102 -10.95 -6.69 11.91
N HIS A 103 -9.70 -6.39 12.29
CA HIS A 103 -9.37 -5.89 13.63
C HIS A 103 -10.18 -4.66 14.07
N ALA A 104 -10.66 -3.83 13.14
CA ALA A 104 -11.44 -2.63 13.44
C ALA A 104 -12.93 -2.93 13.73
N GLY A 105 -13.35 -4.19 13.73
CA GLY A 105 -14.74 -4.56 14.01
C GLY A 105 -15.71 -4.28 12.87
N ARG A 106 -15.21 -4.14 11.64
CA ARG A 106 -15.99 -3.90 10.41
C ARG A 106 -15.71 -4.97 9.36
N PHE A 107 -16.62 -5.16 8.41
CA PHE A 107 -16.42 -6.12 7.32
C PHE A 107 -15.79 -5.44 6.09
N ARG A 108 -14.78 -6.07 5.50
CA ARG A 108 -14.08 -5.59 4.31
C ARG A 108 -13.89 -6.68 3.26
N PRO A 109 -13.98 -6.37 1.96
CA PRO A 109 -13.83 -7.37 0.91
C PRO A 109 -12.39 -7.89 0.82
N VAL A 110 -12.27 -9.18 0.56
CA VAL A 110 -11.02 -9.85 0.21
C VAL A 110 -10.67 -9.44 -1.23
N THR A 111 -9.51 -8.81 -1.40
CA THR A 111 -9.01 -8.39 -2.72
C THR A 111 -8.13 -9.45 -3.36
N GLN A 112 -7.53 -10.34 -2.56
CA GLN A 112 -6.69 -11.44 -3.04
C GLN A 112 -6.69 -12.63 -2.08
N VAL A 113 -6.61 -13.84 -2.64
CA VAL A 113 -6.43 -15.10 -1.88
C VAL A 113 -5.12 -15.74 -2.32
N PHE A 114 -4.23 -15.99 -1.36
CA PHE A 114 -2.97 -16.68 -1.55
C PHE A 114 -3.10 -18.14 -1.10
N ARG A 115 -2.44 -19.07 -1.79
CA ARG A 115 -2.39 -20.48 -1.42
C ARG A 115 -1.05 -21.10 -1.82
N ARG A 116 -0.56 -22.06 -1.04
CA ARG A 116 0.65 -22.85 -1.35
C ARG A 116 0.71 -24.11 -0.48
N LYS A 117 1.68 -24.98 -0.74
CA LYS A 117 2.05 -26.08 0.16
C LYS A 117 3.13 -25.62 1.15
N TYR A 118 3.10 -26.19 2.35
CA TYR A 118 3.93 -25.81 3.49
C TYR A 118 4.39 -27.02 4.30
N THR A 119 5.67 -27.06 4.59
CA THR A 119 6.25 -27.86 5.66
C THR A 119 6.91 -26.91 6.60
N GLY A 120 6.97 -27.31 7.86
CA GLY A 120 7.60 -26.58 8.94
C GLY A 120 6.72 -26.69 10.14
N ARG A 121 6.94 -25.78 11.09
CA ARG A 121 6.14 -25.79 12.30
C ARG A 121 4.83 -25.06 12.07
N ILE A 122 3.75 -25.66 12.53
CA ILE A 122 2.50 -24.95 12.79
C ILE A 122 2.34 -24.79 14.30
N PHE A 123 1.82 -23.65 14.70
CA PHE A 123 1.49 -23.31 16.07
C PHE A 123 -0.03 -23.30 16.19
N SER A 124 -0.55 -24.05 17.15
CA SER A 124 -1.97 -24.00 17.51
C SER A 124 -2.14 -23.40 18.90
N PHE A 125 -2.83 -22.27 18.96
CA PHE A 125 -3.12 -21.53 20.18
C PHE A 125 -4.56 -21.77 20.61
N LYS A 126 -4.74 -22.46 21.73
CA LYS A 126 -6.04 -22.57 22.38
C LYS A 126 -6.18 -21.42 23.39
N THR A 127 -7.20 -20.59 23.21
CA THR A 127 -7.52 -19.50 24.14
C THR A 127 -8.69 -19.87 25.05
N LEU A 128 -8.71 -19.29 26.25
CA LEU A 128 -9.81 -19.47 27.18
C LEU A 128 -11.11 -18.94 26.56
N GLY A 129 -12.18 -19.74 26.63
CA GLY A 129 -13.51 -19.34 26.13
C GLY A 129 -13.73 -19.55 24.63
N ASN A 130 -12.74 -20.03 23.87
CA ASN A 130 -12.88 -20.42 22.47
C ASN A 130 -12.79 -21.94 22.28
N VAL A 131 -13.60 -22.48 21.36
CA VAL A 131 -13.63 -23.93 21.08
C VAL A 131 -12.51 -24.34 20.14
N GLU A 132 -12.33 -23.58 19.07
CA GLU A 132 -11.35 -23.89 18.02
C GLU A 132 -10.04 -23.14 18.32
N PRO A 133 -8.89 -23.82 18.23
CA PRO A 133 -7.62 -23.14 18.31
C PRO A 133 -7.39 -22.27 17.06
N LEU A 134 -6.64 -21.19 17.22
CA LEU A 134 -6.01 -20.52 16.10
C LEU A 134 -4.79 -21.33 15.70
N THR A 135 -4.76 -21.84 14.47
CA THR A 135 -3.58 -22.52 13.92
C THR A 135 -2.94 -21.64 12.86
N VAL A 136 -1.64 -21.40 12.96
CA VAL A 136 -0.87 -20.60 12.01
C VAL A 136 0.47 -21.27 11.73
N THR A 137 1.11 -20.96 10.61
CA THR A 137 2.53 -21.33 10.39
C THR A 137 3.43 -20.49 11.28
N GLU A 138 4.67 -20.94 11.47
CA GLU A 138 5.71 -20.12 12.09
C GLU A 138 5.87 -18.75 11.39
N GLY A 139 6.24 -17.73 12.18
CA GLY A 139 6.37 -16.34 11.73
C GLY A 139 5.08 -15.58 11.35
N HIS A 140 3.89 -16.19 11.38
CA HIS A 140 2.65 -15.51 11.00
C HIS A 140 2.18 -14.51 12.08
N PRO A 141 2.08 -13.19 11.81
CA PRO A 141 1.78 -12.22 12.86
C PRO A 141 0.34 -12.34 13.40
N ILE A 142 0.21 -12.37 14.72
CA ILE A 142 -1.05 -12.43 15.46
C ILE A 142 -1.15 -11.16 16.32
N LEU A 143 -2.33 -10.54 16.36
CA LEU A 143 -2.54 -9.34 17.18
C LEU A 143 -2.76 -9.77 18.63
N ILE A 144 -1.85 -9.36 19.51
CA ILE A 144 -1.88 -9.63 20.94
C ILE A 144 -2.18 -8.36 21.73
N HIS A 145 -2.63 -8.53 22.97
CA HIS A 145 -2.72 -7.46 23.95
C HIS A 145 -1.69 -7.69 25.05
N ALA A 146 -0.67 -6.84 25.09
CA ALA A 146 0.42 -6.92 26.06
C ALA A 146 0.80 -5.50 26.54
N SER A 147 1.19 -5.40 27.81
CA SER A 147 1.63 -4.13 28.41
C SER A 147 0.63 -2.97 28.26
N GLY A 148 -0.67 -3.26 28.23
CA GLY A 148 -1.74 -2.26 28.13
C GLY A 148 -2.00 -1.71 26.73
N LYS A 149 -1.44 -2.31 25.67
CA LYS A 149 -1.68 -1.92 24.27
C LYS A 149 -1.80 -3.15 23.36
N ASN A 150 -2.34 -2.94 22.16
CA ASN A 150 -2.36 -3.96 21.12
C ASN A 150 -1.06 -3.91 20.29
N GLU A 151 -0.45 -5.05 20.02
CA GLU A 151 0.77 -5.16 19.20
C GLU A 151 0.82 -6.48 18.43
N TRP A 152 1.55 -6.50 17.31
CA TRP A 152 1.73 -7.70 16.50
C TRP A 152 2.87 -8.55 17.06
N ALA A 153 2.60 -9.84 17.24
CA ALA A 153 3.59 -10.81 17.72
C ALA A 153 3.66 -12.01 16.79
N THR A 154 4.87 -12.57 16.64
CA THR A 154 5.05 -13.83 15.94
C THR A 154 4.65 -15.02 16.83
N PRO A 155 4.29 -16.17 16.25
CA PRO A 155 3.84 -17.34 17.02
C PRO A 155 4.85 -17.83 18.07
N GLU A 156 6.14 -17.66 17.80
CA GLU A 156 7.25 -18.10 18.64
C GLU A 156 7.41 -17.28 19.92
N SER A 157 7.00 -16.02 19.91
CA SER A 157 7.09 -15.14 21.08
C SER A 157 5.89 -15.25 22.02
N ILE A 158 4.82 -15.91 21.57
CA ILE A 158 3.58 -16.08 22.33
C ILE A 158 3.76 -17.20 23.37
N THR A 159 3.54 -16.85 24.63
CA THR A 159 3.60 -17.79 25.77
C THR A 159 2.22 -18.04 26.37
N PRO A 160 2.02 -19.11 27.17
CA PRO A 160 0.79 -19.28 27.93
C PRO A 160 0.49 -18.02 28.77
N ARG A 161 -0.78 -17.62 28.83
CA ARG A 161 -1.30 -16.36 29.40
C ARG A 161 -1.08 -15.09 28.59
N THR A 162 -0.39 -15.15 27.45
CA THR A 162 -0.45 -14.07 26.46
C THR A 162 -1.90 -13.89 26.00
N TYR A 163 -2.38 -12.66 25.88
CA TYR A 163 -3.74 -12.39 25.46
C TYR A 163 -3.81 -12.24 23.95
N LEU A 164 -4.59 -13.11 23.28
CA LEU A 164 -4.97 -12.90 21.89
C LEU A 164 -6.23 -12.06 21.80
N THR A 165 -6.38 -11.34 20.69
CA THR A 165 -7.43 -10.35 20.50
C THR A 165 -8.52 -10.82 19.55
N ARG A 166 -9.76 -10.43 19.85
CA ARG A 166 -10.95 -10.63 19.02
C ARG A 166 -11.75 -9.33 18.94
N PRO A 167 -12.09 -8.80 17.76
CA PRO A 167 -12.79 -7.52 17.68
C PRO A 167 -14.25 -7.64 18.09
N ILE A 168 -14.78 -6.59 18.70
CA ILE A 168 -16.22 -6.38 18.85
C ILE A 168 -16.72 -5.75 17.56
N ILE A 169 -17.79 -6.29 16.98
CA ILE A 169 -18.38 -5.75 15.75
C ILE A 169 -18.96 -4.36 16.05
N GLN A 170 -18.42 -3.34 15.38
CA GLN A 170 -18.82 -1.93 15.49
C GLN A 170 -19.83 -1.53 14.41
N GLU A 171 -19.94 -2.32 13.34
CA GLU A 171 -20.86 -2.05 12.25
C GLU A 171 -22.32 -2.22 12.69
N VAL A 172 -23.12 -1.17 12.49
CA VAL A 172 -24.56 -1.16 12.82
C VAL A 172 -25.37 -0.85 11.57
N SER A 173 -26.31 -1.73 11.25
CA SER A 173 -27.26 -1.54 10.18
C SER A 173 -28.50 -0.80 10.65
N THR A 174 -28.96 0.18 9.87
CA THR A 174 -30.20 0.95 10.10
C THR A 174 -31.40 0.38 9.32
N LEU A 175 -31.34 -0.90 8.92
CA LEU A 175 -32.41 -1.58 8.19
C LEU A 175 -33.75 -1.48 8.94
N ALA A 176 -34.70 -0.72 8.40
CA ALA A 176 -36.06 -0.63 8.91
C ALA A 176 -36.87 -1.92 8.62
N SER A 177 -36.50 -2.66 7.58
CA SER A 177 -37.15 -3.91 7.17
C SER A 177 -36.23 -4.80 6.37
N VAL A 178 -36.52 -6.11 6.34
CA VAL A 178 -35.83 -7.11 5.53
C VAL A 178 -36.78 -7.65 4.46
N GLU A 179 -36.29 -7.70 3.22
CA GLU A 179 -37.00 -8.31 2.09
C GLU A 179 -36.61 -9.79 1.96
N SER A 180 -37.60 -10.67 1.82
CA SER A 180 -37.39 -12.10 1.54
C SER A 180 -38.18 -12.53 0.29
N GLY A 181 -37.48 -13.17 -0.65
CA GLY A 181 -38.11 -13.75 -1.84
C GLY A 181 -38.67 -15.14 -1.55
N TYR A 182 -39.86 -15.47 -2.08
CA TYR A 182 -40.47 -16.79 -1.98
C TYR A 182 -41.14 -17.21 -3.30
N GLN A 183 -41.30 -18.52 -3.49
CA GLN A 183 -41.97 -19.07 -4.67
C GLN A 183 -43.46 -19.26 -4.35
N ALA A 184 -44.31 -18.37 -4.85
CA ALA A 184 -45.75 -18.51 -4.72
C ALA A 184 -46.29 -19.50 -5.78
N TYR A 185 -47.02 -20.52 -5.32
CA TYR A 185 -47.71 -21.44 -6.21
C TYR A 185 -48.97 -20.78 -6.81
N ARG A 186 -49.15 -20.85 -8.14
CA ARG A 186 -50.42 -20.48 -8.79
C ARG A 186 -50.97 -21.64 -9.62
N PRO A 187 -52.23 -22.05 -9.39
CA PRO A 187 -52.90 -22.98 -10.28
C PRO A 187 -53.33 -22.24 -11.55
N ALA A 188 -52.73 -22.59 -12.68
CA ALA A 188 -53.25 -22.26 -14.01
C ALA A 188 -53.66 -23.55 -14.70
N GLY A 189 -54.89 -23.59 -15.21
CA GLY A 189 -55.41 -24.73 -15.95
C GLY A 189 -54.45 -25.13 -17.08
N LYS A 190 -53.86 -26.33 -16.96
CA LYS A 190 -52.89 -26.98 -17.88
C LYS A 190 -51.42 -26.53 -17.84
N GLY A 191 -50.97 -25.89 -16.77
CA GLY A 191 -49.53 -25.73 -16.52
C GLY A 191 -49.26 -25.12 -15.14
N ASN A 192 -48.69 -25.91 -14.23
CA ASN A 192 -48.24 -25.42 -12.93
C ASN A 192 -46.99 -24.56 -13.12
N TYR A 193 -46.97 -23.33 -12.60
CA TYR A 193 -45.78 -22.49 -12.57
C TYR A 193 -45.63 -21.79 -11.22
N PHE A 194 -44.39 -21.47 -10.86
CA PHE A 194 -44.03 -20.74 -9.65
C PHE A 194 -43.68 -19.30 -10.03
N LEU A 195 -44.23 -18.32 -9.30
CA LEU A 195 -43.82 -16.93 -9.42
C LEU A 195 -42.91 -16.58 -8.25
N LEU A 196 -41.79 -15.90 -8.53
CA LEU A 196 -40.95 -15.34 -7.50
C LEU A 196 -41.64 -14.07 -6.97
N GLN A 197 -42.13 -14.12 -5.73
CA GLN A 197 -42.70 -12.99 -5.02
C GLN A 197 -41.75 -12.53 -3.92
N LYS A 198 -41.96 -11.33 -3.41
CA LYS A 198 -41.15 -10.76 -2.34
C LYS A 198 -42.07 -10.26 -1.23
N GLU A 199 -41.65 -10.47 0.00
CA GLU A 199 -42.32 -9.93 1.18
C GLU A 199 -41.33 -9.18 2.05
N THR A 200 -41.83 -8.18 2.76
CA THR A 200 -41.03 -7.27 3.56
C THR A 200 -41.44 -7.40 5.02
N PHE A 201 -40.48 -7.71 5.89
CA PHE A 201 -40.67 -7.86 7.33
C PHE A 201 -40.04 -6.70 8.06
N ALA A 202 -40.80 -5.98 8.89
CA ALA A 202 -40.27 -4.87 9.68
C ALA A 202 -39.29 -5.35 10.75
N CYS A 203 -38.11 -4.71 10.85
CA CYS A 203 -37.10 -5.00 11.85
C CYS A 203 -37.52 -4.45 13.21
N THR A 204 -38.38 -5.17 13.93
CA THR A 204 -38.85 -4.79 15.25
C THR A 204 -38.21 -5.64 16.35
N PRO A 205 -38.18 -5.16 17.61
CA PRO A 205 -37.79 -5.99 18.75
C PRO A 205 -38.60 -7.30 18.85
N ASP A 206 -39.89 -7.26 18.50
CA ASP A 206 -40.75 -8.45 18.44
C ASP A 206 -40.31 -9.43 17.34
N LEU A 207 -39.94 -8.97 16.15
CA LEU A 207 -39.34 -9.83 15.12
C LEU A 207 -38.04 -10.46 15.64
N GLY A 208 -37.20 -9.68 16.33
CA GLY A 208 -35.99 -10.17 16.99
C GLY A 208 -36.29 -11.31 17.97
N ARG A 209 -37.30 -11.15 18.83
CA ARG A 209 -37.72 -12.21 19.78
C ARG A 209 -38.19 -13.47 19.04
N LEU A 210 -38.96 -13.33 17.97
CA LEU A 210 -39.43 -14.48 17.18
C LEU A 210 -38.29 -15.20 16.45
N ILE A 211 -37.30 -14.47 15.92
CA ILE A 211 -36.04 -15.05 15.41
C ILE A 211 -35.35 -15.84 16.52
N GLY A 212 -35.30 -15.30 17.73
CA GLY A 212 -34.72 -15.98 18.87
C GLY A 212 -35.43 -17.31 19.20
N TYR A 213 -36.76 -17.32 19.24
CA TYR A 213 -37.55 -18.54 19.39
C TYR A 213 -37.31 -19.55 18.25
N TYR A 214 -37.15 -19.08 17.01
CA TYR A 214 -36.88 -19.96 15.87
C TYR A 214 -35.49 -20.61 15.95
N LEU A 215 -34.49 -19.88 16.45
CA LEU A 215 -33.13 -20.39 16.64
C LEU A 215 -33.06 -21.43 17.77
N ALA A 216 -33.94 -21.32 18.78
CA ALA A 216 -34.09 -22.29 19.86
C ALA A 216 -34.90 -23.53 19.43
N GLU A 217 -36.19 -23.34 19.12
CA GLU A 217 -37.18 -24.43 18.98
C GLU A 217 -37.76 -24.58 17.57
N GLY A 218 -37.30 -23.77 16.61
CA GLY A 218 -37.90 -23.66 15.28
C GLY A 218 -37.40 -24.69 14.26
N HIS A 219 -38.27 -25.03 13.32
CA HIS A 219 -37.98 -25.78 12.10
C HIS A 219 -38.72 -25.12 10.93
N ALA A 220 -38.10 -25.06 9.76
CA ALA A 220 -38.76 -24.56 8.55
C ALA A 220 -38.61 -25.57 7.41
N ASP A 221 -39.72 -25.91 6.75
CA ASP A 221 -39.71 -26.65 5.50
C ASP A 221 -39.91 -25.70 4.30
N ARG A 222 -40.51 -26.18 3.21
CA ARG A 222 -40.75 -25.36 2.02
C ARG A 222 -41.80 -24.27 2.25
N SER A 223 -42.86 -24.59 2.98
CA SER A 223 -44.08 -23.78 3.10
C SER A 223 -44.51 -23.52 4.54
N THR A 224 -43.92 -24.21 5.51
CA THR A 224 -44.31 -24.12 6.91
C THR A 224 -43.12 -23.81 7.82
N VAL A 225 -43.41 -23.08 8.88
CA VAL A 225 -42.53 -22.88 10.03
C VAL A 225 -43.20 -23.49 11.23
N SER A 226 -42.50 -24.35 11.96
CA SER A 226 -43.02 -24.97 13.17
C SER A 226 -42.12 -24.74 14.37
N PHE A 227 -42.72 -24.59 15.55
CA PHE A 227 -42.04 -24.50 16.84
C PHE A 227 -42.57 -25.61 17.73
N ASP A 228 -41.67 -26.35 18.38
CA ASP A 228 -42.01 -27.42 19.31
C ASP A 228 -41.75 -26.94 20.75
N VAL A 229 -42.78 -26.41 21.42
CA VAL A 229 -42.69 -25.80 22.76
C VAL A 229 -43.24 -26.76 23.81
N HIS A 230 -42.73 -26.77 25.04
CA HIS A 230 -43.29 -27.62 26.10
C HIS A 230 -44.66 -27.08 26.57
N GLU A 231 -45.59 -27.96 26.96
CA GLU A 231 -46.94 -27.56 27.38
C GLU A 231 -46.96 -26.57 28.56
N GLY A 232 -45.95 -26.66 29.44
CA GLY A 232 -45.75 -25.74 30.57
C GLY A 232 -45.22 -24.34 30.21
N GLU A 233 -44.78 -24.12 28.97
CA GLU A 233 -44.15 -22.87 28.51
C GLU A 233 -45.15 -21.98 27.75
N GLN A 234 -46.35 -21.81 28.30
CA GLN A 234 -47.46 -21.13 27.62
C GLN A 234 -47.15 -19.68 27.23
N GLU A 235 -46.28 -18.99 27.99
CA GLU A 235 -45.85 -17.63 27.65
C GLU A 235 -45.11 -17.57 26.31
N ILE A 236 -44.27 -18.56 26.00
CA ILE A 236 -43.55 -18.65 24.73
C ILE A 236 -44.55 -18.89 23.59
N ALA A 237 -45.50 -19.80 23.79
CA ALA A 237 -46.54 -20.09 22.80
C ALA A 237 -47.42 -18.86 22.52
N HIS A 238 -47.84 -18.12 23.55
CA HIS A 238 -48.62 -16.90 23.40
C HIS A 238 -47.84 -15.78 22.68
N ASP A 239 -46.56 -15.59 23.02
CA ASP A 239 -45.70 -14.62 22.33
C ASP A 239 -45.53 -14.99 20.85
N ILE A 240 -45.29 -16.26 20.51
CA ILE A 240 -45.18 -16.70 19.10
C ILE A 240 -46.47 -16.43 18.33
N VAL A 241 -47.65 -16.74 18.90
CA VAL A 241 -48.95 -16.49 18.26
C VAL A 241 -49.18 -15.01 18.03
N ARG A 242 -48.97 -14.18 19.07
CA ARG A 242 -49.14 -12.72 19.01
C ARG A 242 -48.21 -12.11 17.96
N ILE A 243 -46.92 -12.40 18.05
CA ILE A 243 -45.92 -11.81 17.15
C ILE A 243 -46.13 -12.28 15.70
N SER A 244 -46.52 -13.54 15.48
CA SER A 244 -46.81 -14.03 14.12
C SER A 244 -47.99 -13.29 13.48
N LYS A 245 -49.01 -12.96 14.27
CA LYS A 245 -50.15 -12.17 13.80
C LYS A 245 -49.78 -10.71 13.54
N GLU A 246 -49.01 -10.09 14.43
CA GLU A 246 -48.67 -8.66 14.35
C GLU A 246 -47.57 -8.36 13.32
N VAL A 247 -46.56 -9.23 13.22
CA VAL A 247 -45.36 -9.00 12.41
C VAL A 247 -45.37 -9.77 11.10
N LEU A 248 -45.85 -11.02 11.10
CA LEU A 248 -45.92 -11.87 9.90
C LEU A 248 -47.30 -11.88 9.23
N ASN A 249 -48.29 -11.20 9.82
CA ASN A 249 -49.67 -11.17 9.37
C ASN A 249 -50.26 -12.57 9.07
N THR A 250 -49.85 -13.57 9.85
CA THR A 250 -50.21 -14.98 9.63
C THR A 250 -50.72 -15.60 10.93
N GLU A 251 -51.81 -16.36 10.85
CA GLU A 251 -52.36 -17.10 11.98
C GLU A 251 -51.55 -18.37 12.28
N VAL A 252 -51.50 -18.77 13.55
CA VAL A 252 -50.71 -19.92 14.01
C VAL A 252 -51.65 -21.06 14.40
N SER A 253 -51.46 -22.23 13.80
CA SER A 253 -52.17 -23.43 14.22
C SER A 253 -51.44 -24.12 15.36
N ILE A 254 -52.17 -24.55 16.41
CA ILE A 254 -51.60 -25.19 17.59
C ILE A 254 -52.10 -26.64 17.65
N ARG A 255 -51.16 -27.60 17.76
CA ARG A 255 -51.47 -29.02 17.92
C ARG A 255 -50.76 -29.56 19.18
N LEU A 256 -51.51 -30.18 20.08
CA LEU A 256 -50.95 -30.85 21.25
C LEU A 256 -50.55 -32.29 20.90
N ASP A 257 -49.27 -32.62 21.06
CA ASP A 257 -48.82 -34.01 21.06
C ASP A 257 -48.92 -34.58 22.47
N LYS A 258 -50.00 -35.35 22.70
CA LYS A 258 -50.30 -35.98 24.00
C LYS A 258 -49.22 -36.96 24.46
N ARG A 259 -48.35 -37.46 23.58
CA ARG A 259 -47.27 -38.40 23.96
C ARG A 259 -46.04 -37.70 24.51
N SER A 260 -45.72 -36.52 23.98
CA SER A 260 -44.51 -35.77 24.35
C SER A 260 -44.78 -34.56 25.24
N GLN A 261 -46.06 -34.25 25.54
CA GLN A 261 -46.49 -33.03 26.25
C GLN A 261 -45.94 -31.75 25.58
N ARG A 262 -45.88 -31.76 24.25
CA ARG A 262 -45.40 -30.63 23.45
C ARG A 262 -46.53 -30.00 22.66
N LEU A 263 -46.53 -28.68 22.63
CA LEU A 263 -47.34 -27.85 21.78
C LEU A 263 -46.55 -27.61 20.48
N LYS A 264 -47.06 -28.15 19.38
CA LYS A 264 -46.55 -27.88 18.05
C LYS A 264 -47.31 -26.70 17.45
N LEU A 265 -46.64 -25.56 17.36
CA LEU A 265 -47.14 -24.35 16.71
C LEU A 265 -46.72 -24.38 15.24
N VAL A 266 -47.63 -24.22 14.29
CA VAL A 266 -47.34 -24.26 12.86
C VAL A 266 -47.91 -23.02 12.16
N ILE A 267 -47.02 -22.29 11.51
CA ILE A 267 -47.28 -21.17 10.60
C ILE A 267 -47.24 -21.75 9.18
N ASP A 268 -48.37 -21.72 8.48
CA ASP A 268 -48.47 -22.17 7.08
C ASP A 268 -48.34 -20.96 6.14
N SER A 269 -47.11 -20.65 5.75
CA SER A 269 -46.77 -19.48 4.92
C SER A 269 -45.44 -19.70 4.20
N ASP A 270 -45.49 -19.77 2.85
CA ASP A 270 -44.31 -19.89 1.98
C ASP A 270 -43.30 -18.75 2.23
N SER A 271 -43.82 -17.56 2.53
CA SER A 271 -43.02 -16.38 2.77
C SER A 271 -42.30 -16.43 4.11
N ALA A 272 -43.02 -16.74 5.19
CA ALA A 272 -42.41 -16.94 6.51
C ALA A 272 -41.40 -18.10 6.48
N ALA A 273 -41.73 -19.21 5.82
CA ALA A 273 -40.82 -20.33 5.65
C ALA A 273 -39.56 -19.95 4.86
N SER A 274 -39.69 -19.14 3.79
CA SER A 274 -38.53 -18.61 3.07
C SER A 274 -37.67 -17.69 3.94
N PHE A 275 -38.30 -16.80 4.70
CA PHE A 275 -37.61 -15.91 5.63
C PHE A 275 -36.81 -16.69 6.68
N PHE A 276 -37.44 -17.60 7.42
CA PHE A 276 -36.81 -18.34 8.50
C PHE A 276 -35.76 -19.36 8.02
N ARG A 277 -35.85 -19.85 6.78
CA ARG A 277 -34.82 -20.73 6.19
C ARG A 277 -33.44 -20.07 6.09
N GLN A 278 -33.36 -18.74 6.01
CA GLN A 278 -32.09 -18.00 6.04
C GLN A 278 -31.32 -18.22 7.35
N PHE A 279 -32.04 -18.53 8.44
CA PHE A 279 -31.49 -18.82 9.76
C PHE A 279 -31.18 -20.30 9.96
N GLY A 280 -31.29 -21.13 8.92
CA GLY A 280 -31.09 -22.58 8.96
C GLY A 280 -32.39 -23.36 9.18
N ALA A 281 -32.68 -24.31 8.28
CA ALA A 281 -33.89 -25.12 8.31
C ALA A 281 -33.93 -26.14 9.47
N THR A 282 -32.76 -26.63 9.90
CA THR A 282 -32.62 -27.65 10.95
C THR A 282 -31.66 -27.21 12.05
N CYS A 283 -31.70 -27.88 13.21
CA CYS A 283 -31.00 -27.46 14.44
C CYS A 283 -29.47 -27.29 14.33
N TYR A 284 -28.80 -28.04 13.46
CA TYR A 284 -27.33 -27.96 13.28
C TYR A 284 -26.91 -26.97 12.17
N LEU A 285 -27.86 -26.52 11.36
CA LEU A 285 -27.65 -25.48 10.33
C LEU A 285 -28.06 -24.09 10.83
N LYS A 286 -28.47 -23.97 12.10
CA LYS A 286 -28.92 -22.70 12.67
C LYS A 286 -27.81 -21.66 12.61
N GLN A 287 -28.12 -20.46 12.17
CA GLN A 287 -27.17 -19.36 12.10
C GLN A 287 -27.91 -18.03 12.03
N LEU A 288 -27.23 -16.95 12.39
CA LEU A 288 -27.64 -15.59 12.07
C LEU A 288 -27.10 -15.21 10.70
N PRO A 289 -27.94 -14.77 9.75
CA PRO A 289 -27.45 -14.16 8.52
C PRO A 289 -26.72 -12.85 8.83
N SER A 290 -25.89 -12.42 7.88
CA SER A 290 -25.01 -11.25 8.01
C SER A 290 -25.72 -10.00 8.51
N TRP A 291 -26.88 -9.68 7.91
CA TRP A 291 -27.69 -8.53 8.28
C TRP A 291 -28.18 -8.59 9.73
N ALA A 292 -28.40 -9.79 10.28
CA ALA A 292 -28.83 -9.98 11.67
C ALA A 292 -27.69 -9.79 12.68
N MET A 293 -26.44 -10.04 12.26
CA MET A 293 -25.23 -9.83 13.08
C MET A 293 -24.93 -8.35 13.35
N VAL A 294 -25.40 -7.46 12.47
CA VAL A 294 -25.18 -6.01 12.53
C VAL A 294 -26.45 -5.21 12.89
N LEU A 295 -27.54 -5.87 13.31
CA LEU A 295 -28.75 -5.17 13.77
C LEU A 295 -28.49 -4.25 14.98
N PRO A 296 -29.35 -3.26 15.25
CA PRO A 296 -29.30 -2.47 16.48
C PRO A 296 -29.34 -3.37 17.72
N GLU A 297 -28.62 -2.96 18.77
CA GLU A 297 -28.49 -3.70 20.04
C GLU A 297 -29.84 -4.05 20.66
N ALA A 298 -30.83 -3.15 20.56
CA ALA A 298 -32.18 -3.39 21.08
C ALA A 298 -32.86 -4.62 20.45
N ILE A 299 -32.67 -4.85 19.14
CA ILE A 299 -33.24 -6.01 18.45
C ILE A 299 -32.42 -7.26 18.76
N GLN A 300 -31.08 -7.13 18.82
CA GLN A 300 -30.21 -8.24 19.18
C GLN A 300 -30.42 -8.75 20.61
N ALA A 301 -30.72 -7.85 21.56
CA ALA A 301 -31.09 -8.21 22.92
C ALA A 301 -32.35 -9.09 22.93
N GLU A 302 -33.35 -8.78 22.10
CA GLU A 302 -34.57 -9.59 21.99
C GLU A 302 -34.33 -10.93 21.28
N ILE A 303 -33.40 -11.01 20.31
CA ILE A 303 -32.95 -12.30 19.75
C ILE A 303 -32.34 -13.17 20.86
N VAL A 304 -31.42 -12.61 21.64
CA VAL A 304 -30.77 -13.33 22.76
C VAL A 304 -31.80 -13.78 23.79
N LYS A 305 -32.76 -12.91 24.14
CA LYS A 305 -33.85 -13.22 25.07
C LYS A 305 -34.76 -14.35 24.55
N GLY A 306 -35.11 -14.34 23.27
CA GLY A 306 -35.90 -15.41 22.65
C GLY A 306 -35.18 -16.75 22.68
N ILE A 307 -33.88 -16.76 22.35
CA ILE A 307 -33.04 -17.97 22.43
C ILE A 307 -32.96 -18.46 23.87
N PHE A 308 -32.71 -17.56 24.82
CA PHE A 308 -32.59 -17.92 26.23
C PHE A 308 -33.90 -18.46 26.82
N ARG A 309 -35.05 -17.91 26.43
CA ARG A 309 -36.34 -18.43 26.90
C ARG A 309 -36.63 -19.85 26.42
N GLY A 310 -36.18 -20.23 25.22
CA GLY A 310 -36.36 -21.59 24.70
C GLY A 310 -35.28 -22.58 25.19
N GLU A 311 -34.00 -22.26 24.99
CA GLU A 311 -32.87 -23.20 25.21
C GLU A 311 -31.97 -22.80 26.40
N GLY A 312 -32.30 -21.70 27.08
CA GLY A 312 -31.48 -21.14 28.13
C GLY A 312 -31.67 -21.80 29.49
N ARG A 313 -30.58 -21.91 30.22
CA ARG A 313 -30.56 -22.37 31.60
C ARG A 313 -29.82 -21.35 32.46
N TYR A 314 -30.50 -20.82 33.46
CA TYR A 314 -29.85 -20.15 34.58
C TYR A 314 -29.61 -21.17 35.69
N SER A 315 -28.37 -21.26 36.18
CA SER A 315 -28.01 -22.11 37.31
C SER A 315 -27.50 -21.23 38.45
N ASN A 316 -27.99 -21.47 39.66
CA ASN A 316 -27.61 -20.78 40.91
C ASN A 316 -27.15 -21.79 41.97
N TYR A 317 -26.22 -22.67 41.60
CA TYR A 317 -25.79 -23.77 42.46
C TYR A 317 -25.10 -23.23 43.72
N LYS A 318 -25.51 -23.78 44.88
CA LYS A 318 -24.90 -23.52 46.18
C LYS A 318 -24.18 -24.79 46.62
N TYR A 319 -22.85 -24.80 46.53
CA TYR A 319 -22.01 -25.78 47.20
C TYR A 319 -21.81 -25.38 48.66
N GLU A 320 -21.36 -26.32 49.49
CA GLU A 320 -21.15 -26.14 50.93
C GLU A 320 -20.19 -24.98 51.25
N TYR A 321 -19.33 -24.58 50.30
CA TYR A 321 -18.33 -23.51 50.43
C TYR A 321 -18.30 -22.48 49.28
N THR A 322 -19.13 -22.61 48.23
CA THR A 322 -19.12 -21.70 47.07
C THR A 322 -20.52 -21.54 46.44
N ARG A 323 -20.86 -20.32 46.00
CA ARG A 323 -21.95 -20.10 45.04
C ARG A 323 -21.36 -20.07 43.62
N PHE A 324 -22.13 -20.55 42.66
CA PHE A 324 -21.77 -20.45 41.24
C PHE A 324 -23.02 -20.11 40.43
N ASN A 325 -23.06 -18.88 39.92
CA ASN A 325 -24.13 -18.39 39.06
C ASN A 325 -23.64 -18.40 37.60
N CYS A 326 -24.38 -19.07 36.71
CA CYS A 326 -24.09 -19.01 35.27
C CYS A 326 -25.36 -19.05 34.41
N PHE A 327 -25.31 -18.34 33.29
CA PHE A 327 -26.27 -18.50 32.19
C PHE A 327 -25.63 -19.41 31.15
N ALA A 328 -26.37 -20.39 30.66
CA ALA A 328 -25.92 -21.27 29.59
C ALA A 328 -27.01 -21.40 28.53
N VAL A 329 -26.63 -21.26 27.26
CA VAL A 329 -27.45 -21.61 26.09
C VAL A 329 -26.80 -22.79 25.40
N ARG A 330 -27.60 -23.81 25.05
CA ARG A 330 -27.11 -24.98 24.33
C ARG A 330 -27.58 -24.92 22.87
N THR A 331 -26.68 -25.25 21.94
CA THR A 331 -27.03 -25.38 20.52
C THR A 331 -26.26 -26.51 19.86
N ALA A 332 -26.85 -27.11 18.81
CA ALA A 332 -26.17 -28.08 17.95
C ALA A 332 -25.37 -27.40 16.82
N SER A 333 -25.58 -26.09 16.58
CA SER A 333 -24.87 -25.35 15.55
C SER A 333 -23.62 -24.67 16.07
N LYS A 334 -22.48 -25.02 15.48
CA LYS A 334 -21.19 -24.35 15.73
C LYS A 334 -21.23 -22.88 15.31
N ALA A 335 -21.84 -22.58 14.17
CA ALA A 335 -21.95 -21.23 13.62
C ALA A 335 -22.71 -20.32 14.58
N LEU A 336 -23.91 -20.76 15.01
CA LEU A 336 -24.71 -20.00 15.96
C LEU A 336 -23.98 -19.82 17.30
N ALA A 337 -23.31 -20.86 17.82
CA ALA A 337 -22.57 -20.75 19.08
C ALA A 337 -21.48 -19.67 19.03
N ASN A 338 -20.72 -19.60 17.94
CA ASN A 338 -19.72 -18.55 17.74
C ASN A 338 -20.36 -17.17 17.52
N GLN A 339 -21.41 -17.09 16.69
CA GLN A 339 -22.12 -15.84 16.42
C GLN A 339 -22.74 -15.23 17.68
N LEU A 340 -23.28 -16.05 18.58
CA LEU A 340 -23.78 -15.60 19.88
C LEU A 340 -22.70 -14.90 20.70
N THR A 341 -21.43 -15.30 20.58
CA THR A 341 -20.36 -14.60 21.29
C THR A 341 -20.12 -13.18 20.78
N TYR A 342 -20.30 -12.94 19.47
CA TYR A 342 -20.19 -11.61 18.89
C TYR A 342 -21.42 -10.75 19.24
N VAL A 343 -22.62 -11.33 19.19
CA VAL A 343 -23.86 -10.64 19.58
C VAL A 343 -23.82 -10.23 21.06
N LEU A 344 -23.43 -11.15 21.94
CA LEU A 344 -23.27 -10.85 23.38
C LEU A 344 -22.17 -9.80 23.61
N ALA A 345 -21.06 -9.87 22.88
CA ALA A 345 -19.99 -8.86 22.97
C ALA A 345 -20.49 -7.45 22.65
N ARG A 346 -21.33 -7.30 21.61
CA ARG A 346 -21.97 -6.02 21.27
C ARG A 346 -22.88 -5.51 22.38
N LEU A 347 -23.57 -6.40 23.09
CA LEU A 347 -24.37 -6.07 24.28
C LEU A 347 -23.51 -5.84 25.54
N GLY A 348 -22.18 -5.77 25.41
CA GLY A 348 -21.26 -5.60 26.52
C GLY A 348 -21.21 -6.81 27.46
N ILE A 349 -21.43 -8.02 26.95
CA ILE A 349 -21.41 -9.29 27.69
C ILE A 349 -20.33 -10.21 27.10
N VAL A 350 -19.33 -10.59 27.90
CA VAL A 350 -18.38 -11.64 27.49
C VAL A 350 -19.00 -13.01 27.74
N SER A 351 -18.89 -13.87 26.74
CA SER A 351 -19.32 -15.27 26.83
C SER A 351 -18.21 -16.22 26.39
N SER A 352 -18.21 -17.42 26.97
CA SER A 352 -17.33 -18.53 26.58
C SER A 352 -18.10 -19.63 25.86
N VAL A 353 -17.46 -20.29 24.90
CA VAL A 353 -18.04 -21.47 24.23
C VAL A 353 -17.26 -22.71 24.61
N SER A 354 -17.99 -23.77 24.95
CA SER A 354 -17.43 -25.11 25.19
C SER A 354 -18.13 -26.15 24.33
N LYS A 355 -17.41 -27.21 23.95
CA LYS A 355 -17.97 -28.35 23.23
C LYS A 355 -18.23 -29.52 24.18
N GLN A 356 -19.34 -30.23 23.96
CA GLN A 356 -19.68 -31.45 24.67
C GLN A 356 -19.86 -32.59 23.65
N ASP A 357 -18.99 -33.59 23.73
CA ASP A 357 -19.05 -34.80 22.93
C ASP A 357 -19.57 -35.96 23.81
N GLN A 358 -20.66 -36.61 23.40
CA GLN A 358 -21.22 -37.79 24.07
C GLN A 358 -21.32 -38.95 23.08
N LYS A 359 -20.88 -40.15 23.47
CA LYS A 359 -20.90 -41.36 22.62
C LYS A 359 -22.33 -41.66 22.15
N GLY A 360 -22.54 -41.73 20.84
CA GLY A 360 -23.86 -42.00 20.22
C GLY A 360 -24.80 -40.78 20.11
N ARG A 361 -24.38 -39.59 20.53
CA ARG A 361 -25.13 -38.34 20.38
C ARG A 361 -24.33 -37.34 19.54
N ARG A 362 -25.05 -36.48 18.81
CA ARG A 362 -24.42 -35.39 18.04
C ARG A 362 -23.75 -34.39 18.99
N ARG A 363 -22.63 -33.83 18.55
CA ARG A 363 -21.87 -32.78 19.25
C ARG A 363 -22.78 -31.60 19.59
N ARG A 364 -22.60 -31.03 20.77
CA ARG A 364 -23.31 -29.82 21.22
C ARG A 364 -22.34 -28.77 21.71
N TYR A 365 -22.75 -27.52 21.60
CA TYR A 365 -22.01 -26.35 22.04
C TYR A 365 -22.78 -25.68 23.17
N ASN A 366 -22.09 -25.34 24.25
CA ASN A 366 -22.65 -24.56 25.35
C ASN A 366 -21.99 -23.18 25.33
N VAL A 367 -22.81 -22.14 25.17
CA VAL A 367 -22.40 -20.74 25.31
C VAL A 367 -22.73 -20.33 26.74
N THR A 368 -21.71 -19.97 27.51
CA THR A 368 -21.83 -19.66 28.94
C THR A 368 -21.46 -18.21 29.22
N VAL A 369 -22.29 -17.52 29.99
CA VAL A 369 -22.01 -16.20 30.58
C VAL A 369 -21.83 -16.39 32.08
N ASN A 370 -20.74 -15.83 32.61
CA ASN A 370 -20.36 -15.88 34.01
C ASN A 370 -20.13 -14.46 34.56
N THR A 371 -19.92 -14.34 35.87
CA THR A 371 -19.49 -13.09 36.54
C THR A 371 -18.26 -12.49 35.85
N PRO A 372 -18.18 -11.16 35.58
CA PRO A 372 -19.05 -10.09 36.08
C PRO A 372 -20.22 -9.68 35.16
N PHE A 373 -20.60 -10.51 34.19
CA PHE A 373 -21.62 -10.15 33.19
C PHE A 373 -23.03 -10.65 33.51
N MET A 374 -23.24 -11.22 34.71
CA MET A 374 -24.51 -11.86 35.09
C MET A 374 -25.67 -10.87 35.12
N GLU A 375 -25.47 -9.71 35.73
CA GLU A 375 -26.52 -8.68 35.86
C GLU A 375 -26.92 -8.10 34.50
N ARG A 376 -25.96 -7.90 33.60
CA ARG A 376 -26.23 -7.45 32.21
C ARG A 376 -27.03 -8.50 31.45
N MET A 377 -26.63 -9.77 31.54
CA MET A 377 -27.36 -10.87 30.91
C MET A 377 -28.77 -11.04 31.50
N ALA A 378 -28.92 -10.86 32.82
CA ALA A 378 -30.21 -10.90 33.51
C ALA A 378 -31.15 -9.80 33.02
N ALA A 379 -30.63 -8.57 32.84
CA ALA A 379 -31.38 -7.46 32.27
C ALA A 379 -31.86 -7.74 30.84
N VAL A 380 -31.01 -8.34 30.00
CA VAL A 380 -31.40 -8.77 28.63
C VAL A 380 -32.48 -9.85 28.67
N CYS A 381 -32.35 -10.85 29.54
CA CYS A 381 -33.27 -11.98 29.60
C CYS A 381 -34.59 -11.65 30.34
N GLY A 382 -34.65 -10.54 31.07
CA GLY A 382 -35.79 -10.16 31.90
C GLY A 382 -35.94 -11.05 33.14
N ILE A 383 -34.84 -11.53 33.71
CA ILE A 383 -34.83 -12.29 34.96
C ILE A 383 -33.99 -11.58 36.03
N VAL A 384 -34.15 -11.97 37.28
CA VAL A 384 -33.34 -11.44 38.39
C VAL A 384 -32.18 -12.40 38.66
N ALA A 385 -30.95 -11.94 38.42
CA ALA A 385 -29.72 -12.63 38.81
C ALA A 385 -28.66 -11.60 39.19
N SER A 386 -27.77 -11.97 40.12
CA SER A 386 -26.67 -11.13 40.58
C SER A 386 -25.32 -11.75 40.24
N ASN A 387 -24.30 -10.89 40.13
CA ASN A 387 -22.93 -11.33 40.09
C ASN A 387 -22.55 -12.08 41.38
N ASP A 388 -21.66 -13.05 41.26
CA ASP A 388 -21.09 -13.74 42.40
C ASP A 388 -19.91 -12.92 42.97
N PRO A 389 -19.93 -12.51 44.24
CA PRO A 389 -18.86 -11.69 44.81
C PRO A 389 -17.54 -12.47 44.97
N ASP A 390 -17.60 -13.80 45.06
CA ASP A 390 -16.45 -14.66 45.36
C ASP A 390 -15.83 -15.28 44.10
N HIS A 391 -16.49 -15.17 42.94
CA HIS A 391 -16.04 -15.77 41.68
C HIS A 391 -16.08 -14.77 40.54
N SER A 392 -14.94 -14.56 39.88
CA SER A 392 -14.85 -13.71 38.69
C SER A 392 -14.16 -14.45 37.55
N HIS A 393 -14.77 -14.43 36.36
CA HIS A 393 -14.13 -14.83 35.11
C HIS A 393 -13.43 -13.63 34.45
N ASP A 394 -12.67 -12.86 35.25
CA ASP A 394 -11.96 -11.68 34.77
C ASP A 394 -10.83 -12.03 33.78
N HIS A 395 -10.49 -13.29 33.61
CA HIS A 395 -9.47 -13.72 32.66
C HIS A 395 -9.85 -13.43 31.21
N VAL A 396 -11.13 -13.25 30.86
CA VAL A 396 -11.53 -12.81 29.51
C VAL A 396 -12.15 -11.43 29.66
N LYS A 397 -11.52 -10.41 29.06
CA LYS A 397 -11.87 -8.99 29.28
C LYS A 397 -12.29 -8.33 27.98
N MET A 398 -13.05 -7.25 28.09
CA MET A 398 -13.24 -6.28 27.02
C MET A 398 -12.32 -5.08 27.25
N VAL A 399 -11.48 -4.77 26.26
CA VAL A 399 -10.50 -3.67 26.29
C VAL A 399 -10.42 -3.08 24.88
N ASP A 400 -10.51 -1.76 24.74
CA ASP A 400 -10.32 -1.03 23.48
C ASP A 400 -11.14 -1.58 22.28
N GLY A 401 -12.42 -1.88 22.50
CA GLY A 401 -13.29 -2.44 21.44
C GLY A 401 -12.95 -3.89 21.04
N MET A 402 -12.11 -4.57 21.82
CA MET A 402 -11.70 -5.96 21.64
C MET A 402 -12.13 -6.81 22.84
N ILE A 403 -12.30 -8.11 22.61
CA ILE A 403 -12.26 -9.14 23.63
C ILE A 403 -10.85 -9.74 23.63
N ILE A 404 -10.22 -9.76 24.80
CA ILE A 404 -8.90 -10.35 25.00
C ILE A 404 -9.03 -11.66 25.76
N SER A 405 -8.43 -12.73 25.22
CA SER A 405 -8.52 -14.08 25.78
C SER A 405 -7.13 -14.68 25.98
N PRO A 406 -6.79 -15.18 27.18
CA PRO A 406 -5.46 -15.70 27.46
C PRO A 406 -5.28 -17.06 26.78
N VAL A 407 -4.09 -17.28 26.24
CA VAL A 407 -3.65 -18.57 25.72
C VAL A 407 -3.54 -19.56 26.88
N VAL A 408 -4.29 -20.67 26.82
CA VAL A 408 -4.29 -21.73 27.84
C VAL A 408 -3.46 -22.95 27.42
N ASN A 409 -3.27 -23.14 26.13
CA ASN A 409 -2.46 -24.23 25.60
C ASN A 409 -1.87 -23.83 24.24
N ILE A 410 -0.61 -24.22 24.04
CA ILE A 410 0.10 -24.07 22.77
C ILE A 410 0.56 -25.47 22.38
N SER A 411 0.24 -25.89 21.16
CA SER A 411 0.82 -27.09 20.57
C SER A 411 1.57 -26.72 19.30
N VAL A 412 2.74 -27.32 19.13
CA VAL A 412 3.59 -27.15 17.96
C VAL A 412 3.70 -28.50 17.26
N GLU A 413 3.49 -28.51 15.96
CA GLU A 413 3.57 -29.70 15.13
C GLU A 413 4.40 -29.40 13.89
N ASP A 414 5.34 -30.28 13.56
CA ASP A 414 6.03 -30.27 12.27
C ASP A 414 5.13 -30.94 11.24
N VAL A 415 4.71 -30.18 10.23
CA VAL A 415 3.85 -30.67 9.15
C VAL A 415 4.64 -30.79 7.87
N ASN A 416 4.20 -31.67 6.96
CA ASN A 416 4.75 -31.77 5.62
C ASN A 416 3.66 -31.64 4.54
N ASP A 417 3.93 -30.89 3.47
CA ASP A 417 3.02 -30.69 2.33
C ASP A 417 1.60 -30.17 2.71
N LEU A 418 1.54 -29.37 3.77
CA LEU A 418 0.30 -28.80 4.28
C LEU A 418 -0.19 -27.69 3.37
N GLU A 419 -1.45 -27.75 2.93
CA GLU A 419 -2.03 -26.64 2.19
C GLU A 419 -2.31 -25.46 3.13
N VAL A 420 -1.68 -24.31 2.84
CA VAL A 420 -1.79 -23.08 3.62
C VAL A 420 -2.20 -21.90 2.74
N PHE A 421 -2.88 -20.93 3.35
CA PHE A 421 -3.53 -19.80 2.71
C PHE A 421 -3.22 -18.49 3.43
N ASN A 422 -3.34 -17.37 2.73
CA ASN A 422 -3.39 -16.05 3.33
C ASN A 422 -4.36 -15.17 2.52
N LEU A 423 -4.83 -14.07 3.08
CA LEU A 423 -5.75 -13.14 2.42
C LEU A 423 -5.08 -11.77 2.28
N LYS A 424 -5.53 -10.99 1.29
CA LYS A 424 -5.41 -9.53 1.26
C LYS A 424 -6.81 -8.94 1.41
N VAL A 425 -6.97 -7.97 2.29
CA VAL A 425 -8.25 -7.37 2.67
C VAL A 425 -8.17 -5.88 2.41
N GLU A 426 -9.23 -5.29 1.87
CA GLU A 426 -9.31 -3.86 1.55
C GLU A 426 -9.35 -3.00 2.84
N GLU A 427 -8.70 -1.83 2.81
CA GLU A 427 -8.55 -0.85 3.90
C GLU A 427 -7.81 -1.34 5.16
N ASP A 428 -8.08 -2.55 5.63
CA ASP A 428 -7.60 -3.09 6.88
C ASP A 428 -6.62 -4.25 6.64
N ASN A 429 -5.42 -4.13 7.20
CA ASN A 429 -4.35 -5.11 7.02
C ASN A 429 -4.50 -6.36 7.91
N SER A 430 -5.73 -6.85 8.10
CA SER A 430 -6.02 -7.97 8.99
C SER A 430 -7.35 -8.64 8.69
N TYR A 431 -7.52 -9.84 9.24
CA TYR A 431 -8.79 -10.55 9.27
C TYR A 431 -8.89 -11.45 10.50
N VAL A 432 -10.11 -11.87 10.84
CA VAL A 432 -10.37 -12.73 12.00
C VAL A 432 -10.36 -14.20 11.59
N ALA A 433 -9.42 -14.96 12.12
CA ALA A 433 -9.22 -16.39 11.94
C ALA A 433 -9.39 -17.13 13.27
N SER A 434 -10.24 -18.16 13.33
CA SER A 434 -10.58 -18.90 14.56
C SER A 434 -10.90 -17.98 15.75
N ASN A 435 -11.69 -16.93 15.51
CA ASN A 435 -12.04 -15.88 16.49
C ASN A 435 -10.85 -15.04 17.01
N GLN A 436 -9.69 -15.05 16.34
CA GLN A 436 -8.52 -14.26 16.70
C GLN A 436 -8.06 -13.39 15.51
N VAL A 437 -7.50 -12.21 15.78
CA VAL A 437 -7.02 -11.32 14.72
C VAL A 437 -5.63 -11.74 14.23
N VAL A 438 -5.48 -11.86 12.92
CA VAL A 438 -4.20 -12.14 12.26
C VAL A 438 -3.91 -11.12 11.16
N HIS A 439 -2.64 -10.93 10.84
CA HIS A 439 -2.21 -9.98 9.82
C HIS A 439 -2.43 -10.54 8.40
N ASN A 440 -2.76 -9.67 7.45
CA ASN A 440 -2.92 -10.03 6.05
C ASN A 440 -1.57 -9.84 5.29
N CYS A 441 -1.45 -10.28 4.03
CA CYS A 441 -0.25 -9.94 3.23
C CYS A 441 -0.54 -8.65 2.44
N VAL A 442 0.17 -7.55 2.73
CA VAL A 442 -0.10 -6.25 2.08
C VAL A 442 1.09 -5.70 1.34
N PHE A 443 0.83 -5.34 0.09
CA PHE A 443 1.69 -4.63 -0.84
C PHE A 443 2.11 -3.24 -0.32
N CYS A 444 3.26 -2.76 -0.80
CA CYS A 444 4.13 -1.72 -0.26
C CYS A 444 3.54 -0.31 -0.01
N GLY A 445 4.02 0.38 1.05
CA GLY A 445 3.60 1.73 1.49
C GLY A 445 4.59 2.87 1.17
N PHE A 446 5.38 2.76 0.10
CA PHE A 446 6.47 3.70 -0.23
C PHE A 446 6.01 4.87 -1.10
N CYS A 447 5.24 5.81 -0.59
CA CYS A 447 4.63 6.83 -1.45
C CYS A 447 5.05 8.26 -1.09
N ILE A 448 4.99 9.14 -2.07
CA ILE A 448 5.25 10.57 -1.95
C ILE A 448 4.00 11.39 -2.28
N ASP A 449 4.04 12.69 -1.95
CA ASP A 449 2.95 13.59 -2.24
C ASP A 449 2.71 13.79 -3.76
N PRO A 450 1.46 13.78 -4.24
CA PRO A 450 1.11 13.93 -5.66
C PRO A 450 1.64 15.22 -6.33
N SER A 451 1.88 16.28 -5.56
CA SER A 451 2.42 17.54 -6.06
C SER A 451 3.93 17.56 -6.19
N THR A 452 4.64 16.58 -5.63
CA THR A 452 6.11 16.50 -5.62
C THR A 452 6.64 16.43 -7.06
N PRO A 453 7.45 17.41 -7.52
CA PRO A 453 8.11 17.36 -8.82
C PRO A 453 9.13 16.22 -8.87
N VAL A 454 9.10 15.42 -9.93
CA VAL A 454 10.12 14.39 -10.24
C VAL A 454 10.91 14.80 -11.49
N VAL A 455 12.19 14.47 -11.52
CA VAL A 455 13.06 14.79 -12.66
C VAL A 455 12.78 13.84 -13.84
N THR A 456 12.21 14.39 -14.90
CA THR A 456 11.89 13.72 -16.17
C THR A 456 12.94 14.06 -17.25
N ASN A 457 13.03 13.31 -18.35
CA ASN A 457 13.92 13.65 -19.47
C ASN A 457 13.24 14.52 -20.55
N PRO A 458 13.70 15.76 -20.82
CA PRO A 458 14.38 16.66 -19.90
C PRO A 458 13.34 17.59 -19.26
N GLY A 459 13.32 17.66 -17.93
CA GLY A 459 12.50 18.61 -17.20
C GLY A 459 11.96 18.08 -15.89
N LEU A 460 10.86 18.66 -15.43
CA LEU A 460 10.16 18.23 -14.23
C LEU A 460 8.67 18.10 -14.49
N LYS A 461 8.06 17.11 -13.86
CA LYS A 461 6.62 16.97 -13.75
C LYS A 461 6.26 16.63 -12.30
N PRO A 462 5.14 17.13 -11.75
CA PRO A 462 4.57 16.54 -10.54
C PRO A 462 4.36 15.04 -10.74
N ILE A 463 4.59 14.20 -9.72
CA ILE A 463 4.40 12.76 -9.85
C ILE A 463 2.97 12.38 -10.27
N SER A 464 1.98 13.21 -9.91
CA SER A 464 0.58 13.06 -10.36
C SER A 464 0.35 13.19 -11.86
N GLN A 465 1.32 13.72 -12.61
CA GLN A 465 1.28 13.88 -14.06
C GLN A 465 2.24 12.94 -14.79
N VAL A 466 2.90 12.04 -14.06
CA VAL A 466 3.80 11.05 -14.65
C VAL A 466 3.00 9.90 -15.23
N GLU A 467 3.34 9.51 -16.45
CA GLU A 467 2.69 8.42 -17.18
C GLU A 467 3.65 7.27 -17.46
N VAL A 468 3.11 6.08 -17.69
CA VAL A 468 3.90 4.92 -18.13
C VAL A 468 4.60 5.26 -19.45
N GLY A 469 5.92 5.07 -19.49
CA GLY A 469 6.78 5.45 -20.60
C GLY A 469 7.53 6.77 -20.42
N ASP A 470 7.15 7.61 -19.45
CA ASP A 470 7.96 8.78 -19.08
C ASP A 470 9.34 8.33 -18.59
N MET A 471 10.37 9.08 -18.95
CA MET A 471 11.76 8.76 -18.58
C MET A 471 12.16 9.54 -17.32
N LEU A 472 12.45 8.86 -16.21
CA LEU A 472 12.83 9.48 -14.94
C LEU A 472 14.30 9.29 -14.63
N LEU A 473 14.92 10.31 -14.01
CA LEU A 473 16.30 10.25 -13.52
C LEU A 473 16.38 9.29 -12.33
N THR A 474 17.35 8.38 -12.37
CA THR A 474 17.56 7.35 -11.36
C THR A 474 18.83 7.63 -10.55
N HIS A 475 19.06 6.86 -9.46
CA HIS A 475 20.23 7.05 -8.61
C HIS A 475 21.57 6.82 -9.33
N THR A 476 21.59 6.14 -10.48
CA THR A 476 22.82 5.91 -11.26
C THR A 476 23.24 7.12 -12.09
N GLY A 477 22.36 8.13 -12.21
CA GLY A 477 22.56 9.29 -13.08
C GLY A 477 22.09 9.05 -14.52
N ASP A 478 21.38 7.96 -14.79
CA ASP A 478 20.73 7.66 -16.06
C ASP A 478 19.21 7.89 -16.00
N TYR A 479 18.58 7.91 -17.18
CA TYR A 479 17.13 8.04 -17.30
C TYR A 479 16.52 6.71 -17.72
N ARG A 480 15.46 6.29 -17.04
CA ARG A 480 14.78 5.00 -17.28
C ARG A 480 13.26 5.18 -17.40
N PRO A 481 12.58 4.34 -18.22
CA PRO A 481 11.15 4.47 -18.43
C PRO A 481 10.36 4.02 -17.19
N VAL A 482 9.27 4.72 -16.92
CA VAL A 482 8.25 4.31 -15.95
C VAL A 482 7.49 3.12 -16.53
N THR A 483 7.43 2.02 -15.79
CA THR A 483 6.68 0.79 -16.13
C THR A 483 5.33 0.74 -15.44
N LYS A 484 5.15 1.47 -14.33
CA LYS A 484 3.91 1.48 -13.55
C LYS A 484 3.73 2.77 -12.76
N VAL A 485 2.48 3.16 -12.53
CA VAL A 485 2.10 4.29 -11.66
C VAL A 485 1.16 3.76 -10.57
N TRP A 486 1.37 4.22 -9.34
CA TRP A 486 0.61 3.86 -8.15
C TRP A 486 -0.09 5.10 -7.58
N ASP A 487 -1.37 4.97 -7.27
CA ASP A 487 -2.20 6.04 -6.70
C ASP A 487 -3.06 5.44 -5.59
N MET A 488 -2.86 5.89 -4.35
CA MET A 488 -3.41 5.26 -3.15
C MET A 488 -3.83 6.31 -2.12
N LEU A 489 -4.70 5.89 -1.19
CA LEU A 489 -5.02 6.66 0.01
C LEU A 489 -4.23 6.10 1.20
N TYR A 490 -3.60 6.98 1.95
CA TYR A 490 -2.77 6.65 3.10
C TYR A 490 -3.29 7.34 4.38
N SER A 491 -3.31 6.59 5.48
CA SER A 491 -3.61 7.09 6.82
C SER A 491 -2.46 6.74 7.73
N GLY A 492 -1.80 7.75 8.30
CA GLY A 492 -0.60 7.59 9.12
C GLY A 492 0.29 8.84 9.09
N PRO A 493 1.51 8.76 9.62
CA PRO A 493 2.45 9.88 9.62
C PRO A 493 3.01 10.15 8.22
N ILE A 494 3.00 11.42 7.84
CA ILE A 494 3.68 11.99 6.66
C ILE A 494 4.85 12.84 7.15
N TYR A 495 5.98 12.67 6.49
CA TYR A 495 7.24 13.36 6.76
C TYR A 495 7.47 14.44 5.70
N SER A 496 7.77 15.66 6.14
CA SER A 496 8.22 16.77 5.29
C SER A 496 9.71 17.00 5.55
N ILE A 497 10.56 16.58 4.62
CA ILE A 497 12.03 16.64 4.75
C ILE A 497 12.55 17.86 3.98
N HIS A 498 13.02 18.87 4.70
CA HIS A 498 13.56 20.09 4.11
C HIS A 498 15.07 19.93 3.88
N VAL A 499 15.52 20.11 2.64
CA VAL A 499 16.92 19.92 2.23
C VAL A 499 17.53 21.23 1.73
N TYR A 500 18.82 21.47 1.98
CA TYR A 500 19.52 22.60 1.37
C TYR A 500 19.63 22.44 -0.15
N GLY A 501 19.43 23.55 -0.89
CA GLY A 501 19.47 23.55 -2.35
C GLY A 501 18.23 23.00 -3.05
N ARG A 502 17.15 22.73 -2.31
CA ARG A 502 15.82 22.39 -2.84
C ARG A 502 14.80 23.47 -2.46
N PRO A 503 13.94 23.92 -3.39
CA PRO A 503 12.97 24.97 -3.13
C PRO A 503 11.79 24.50 -2.26
N GLU A 504 11.41 23.23 -2.37
CA GLU A 504 10.29 22.60 -1.65
C GLU A 504 10.79 21.38 -0.85
N PRO A 505 10.10 20.96 0.22
CA PRO A 505 10.45 19.76 0.95
C PRO A 505 10.02 18.48 0.23
N LEU A 506 10.72 17.37 0.49
CA LEU A 506 10.25 16.04 0.11
C LEU A 506 9.16 15.59 1.10
N ILE A 507 7.93 15.46 0.61
CA ILE A 507 6.78 15.00 1.40
C ILE A 507 6.53 13.52 1.10
N CYS A 508 6.68 12.65 2.10
CA CYS A 508 6.62 11.19 1.91
C CYS A 508 6.03 10.43 3.11
N THR A 509 5.60 9.19 2.88
CA THR A 509 5.17 8.27 3.95
C THR A 509 6.35 7.84 4.81
N LYS A 510 6.06 7.41 6.05
CA LYS A 510 7.08 6.97 7.01
C LYS A 510 8.05 5.93 6.47
N ASP A 511 7.57 5.00 5.65
CA ASP A 511 8.37 3.88 5.17
C ASP A 511 9.04 4.16 3.81
N HIS A 512 8.87 5.35 3.21
CA HIS A 512 9.41 5.67 1.87
C HIS A 512 10.95 5.74 1.88
N PRO A 513 11.69 4.84 1.20
CA PRO A 513 13.14 4.77 1.34
C PRO A 513 13.85 5.93 0.64
N VAL A 514 14.69 6.65 1.39
CA VAL A 514 15.48 7.79 0.94
C VAL A 514 16.97 7.45 0.92
N MET A 515 17.67 7.73 -0.17
CA MET A 515 19.11 7.51 -0.26
C MET A 515 19.86 8.63 0.48
N ALA A 516 20.60 8.26 1.54
CA ALA A 516 21.23 9.22 2.44
C ALA A 516 22.53 8.70 3.08
N VAL A 517 23.22 9.60 3.77
CA VAL A 517 24.40 9.35 4.62
C VAL A 517 24.21 10.07 5.98
N PRO A 518 24.19 9.37 7.12
CA PRO A 518 24.04 9.98 8.44
C PRO A 518 25.32 10.61 8.99
N GLY A 519 25.16 11.68 9.76
CA GLY A 519 26.21 12.33 10.53
C GLY A 519 27.22 13.12 9.68
N PRO A 520 28.09 13.92 10.32
CA PRO A 520 29.00 14.77 9.57
C PRO A 520 29.92 13.90 8.71
N LEU A 521 30.04 14.25 7.43
CA LEU A 521 30.76 13.49 6.42
C LEU A 521 32.26 13.24 6.73
N TYR A 522 32.84 13.79 7.81
CA TYR A 522 34.29 14.01 7.91
C TYR A 522 34.96 13.71 9.26
N THR A 523 36.23 13.27 9.18
CA THR A 523 37.27 13.39 10.24
C THR A 523 38.31 14.43 9.78
N ARG A 524 38.71 15.39 10.63
CA ARG A 524 39.75 16.38 10.27
C ARG A 524 41.15 15.74 10.27
N LYS A 525 41.84 15.74 9.14
CA LYS A 525 43.30 15.53 9.07
C LYS A 525 43.92 16.60 8.15
N ASP A 526 44.87 17.36 8.68
CA ASP A 526 45.65 18.37 7.95
C ASP A 526 44.83 19.46 7.22
N GLY A 527 43.68 19.86 7.80
CA GLY A 527 42.85 20.96 7.27
C GLY A 527 41.99 20.60 6.05
N HIS A 528 42.06 19.36 5.57
CA HIS A 528 41.23 18.87 4.47
C HIS A 528 40.16 17.89 4.97
N LEU A 529 38.96 18.00 4.40
CA LEU A 529 37.80 17.19 4.71
C LEU A 529 37.85 15.90 3.87
N ILE A 530 37.97 14.74 4.52
CA ILE A 530 38.03 13.41 3.88
C ILE A 530 36.61 12.83 3.86
N GLY A 531 36.14 12.40 2.68
CA GLY A 531 34.75 12.06 2.32
C GLY A 531 33.97 11.10 3.23
N PRO A 532 32.71 10.76 2.86
CA PRO A 532 31.71 10.17 3.75
C PRO A 532 32.26 9.03 4.61
N THR A 533 32.18 9.19 5.93
CA THR A 533 32.58 8.18 6.92
C THR A 533 31.65 6.96 6.96
N SER A 534 30.42 7.12 6.47
CA SER A 534 29.39 6.07 6.42
C SER A 534 28.99 5.77 4.97
N PRO A 535 28.71 4.50 4.62
CA PRO A 535 28.30 4.13 3.27
C PRO A 535 26.94 4.73 2.93
N ILE A 536 26.78 5.17 1.68
CA ILE A 536 25.47 5.56 1.14
C ILE A 536 24.54 4.35 1.19
N ARG A 537 23.36 4.52 1.76
CA ARG A 537 22.30 3.50 1.77
C ARG A 537 20.93 4.17 1.84
N PHE A 538 19.89 3.36 1.75
CA PHE A 538 18.54 3.84 1.95
C PHE A 538 18.17 3.80 3.42
N TYR A 539 17.45 4.83 3.85
CA TYR A 539 16.91 5.04 5.19
C TYR A 539 15.44 5.34 5.09
N THR A 540 14.66 4.96 6.09
CA THR A 540 13.30 5.48 6.23
C THR A 540 13.33 6.89 6.85
N PRO A 541 12.36 7.77 6.53
CA PRO A 541 12.28 9.12 7.07
C PRO A 541 12.41 9.23 8.59
N ASP A 542 11.97 8.24 9.36
CA ASP A 542 12.07 8.21 10.82
C ASP A 542 13.48 7.89 11.37
N GLU A 543 14.38 7.38 10.52
CA GLU A 543 15.79 7.14 10.85
C GLU A 543 16.68 8.36 10.60
N LEU A 544 16.19 9.35 9.86
CA LEU A 544 16.92 10.55 9.46
C LEU A 544 16.74 11.69 10.46
N LYS A 545 17.73 12.58 10.52
CA LYS A 545 17.68 13.81 11.33
C LYS A 545 18.36 14.97 10.62
N ALA A 546 18.11 16.18 11.13
CA ALA A 546 18.81 17.38 10.67
C ALA A 546 20.34 17.21 10.74
N GLY A 547 21.03 17.61 9.68
CA GLY A 547 22.48 17.45 9.50
C GLY A 547 22.92 16.13 8.84
N ASP A 548 22.03 15.15 8.66
CA ASP A 548 22.27 14.04 7.74
C ASP A 548 22.22 14.53 6.28
N TYR A 549 22.73 13.74 5.34
CA TYR A 549 22.89 14.15 3.93
C TYR A 549 22.00 13.31 3.01
N MET A 550 21.11 13.96 2.27
CA MET A 550 20.41 13.33 1.15
C MET A 550 21.24 13.46 -0.13
N ILE A 551 21.03 12.52 -1.04
CA ILE A 551 21.89 12.32 -2.22
C ILE A 551 21.15 12.81 -3.48
N SER A 552 21.83 13.59 -4.32
CA SER A 552 21.39 13.94 -5.68
C SER A 552 22.30 13.24 -6.69
N PRO A 553 21.78 12.41 -7.61
CA PRO A 553 22.60 11.78 -8.63
C PRO A 553 23.07 12.80 -9.68
N ILE A 554 24.30 12.65 -10.17
CA ILE A 554 24.85 13.47 -11.25
C ILE A 554 24.59 12.78 -12.58
N VAL A 555 23.88 13.46 -13.49
CA VAL A 555 23.57 12.97 -14.83
C VAL A 555 24.84 12.57 -15.60
N LYS A 556 24.89 11.31 -16.07
CA LYS A 556 26.06 10.72 -16.74
C LYS A 556 26.01 10.78 -18.25
N ARG A 557 24.80 10.81 -18.83
CA ARG A 557 24.58 10.80 -20.27
C ARG A 557 25.31 11.97 -20.96
N ILE A 558 26.10 11.66 -21.99
CA ILE A 558 26.74 12.63 -22.88
C ILE A 558 26.27 12.37 -24.31
N VAL A 559 25.83 13.41 -25.01
CA VAL A 559 25.41 13.38 -26.40
C VAL A 559 26.39 14.18 -27.24
N HIS A 560 27.16 13.48 -28.08
CA HIS A 560 28.10 14.10 -29.02
C HIS A 560 27.36 14.62 -30.24
N THR A 561 27.01 15.90 -30.23
CA THR A 561 26.40 16.59 -31.37
C THR A 561 27.47 17.40 -32.09
N SER A 562 27.77 17.06 -33.35
CA SER A 562 28.66 17.85 -34.21
C SER A 562 27.91 18.94 -34.97
N PHE A 563 26.68 18.65 -35.41
CA PHE A 563 25.81 19.58 -36.09
C PHE A 563 24.39 19.47 -35.58
N PHE A 564 23.73 20.60 -35.37
CA PHE A 564 22.28 20.68 -35.22
C PHE A 564 21.65 20.83 -36.61
N GLU A 565 20.70 19.96 -36.96
CA GLU A 565 20.00 20.01 -38.24
C GLU A 565 18.48 19.94 -38.04
N LYS A 566 17.73 20.81 -38.74
CA LYS A 566 16.26 20.83 -38.71
C LYS A 566 15.70 21.35 -40.04
N GLU A 567 14.61 20.75 -40.50
CA GLU A 567 13.81 21.29 -41.60
C GLU A 567 12.84 22.34 -41.07
N VAL A 568 12.96 23.57 -41.56
CA VAL A 568 12.17 24.72 -41.12
C VAL A 568 11.14 25.08 -42.20
N PRO A 569 9.83 25.05 -41.90
CA PRO A 569 8.82 25.48 -42.85
C PRO A 569 8.90 26.99 -43.08
N THR A 570 8.94 27.40 -44.34
CA THR A 570 8.92 28.81 -44.76
C THR A 570 7.73 29.09 -45.66
N TYR A 571 6.98 30.13 -45.33
CA TYR A 571 5.76 30.48 -46.05
C TYR A 571 6.04 31.63 -47.03
N ARG A 572 6.04 31.31 -48.34
CA ARG A 572 6.06 32.28 -49.44
C ARG A 572 5.04 31.86 -50.50
N GLY A 573 3.76 31.96 -50.16
CA GLY A 573 2.64 31.57 -51.04
C GLY A 573 2.34 30.06 -50.98
N ASP A 574 3.35 29.21 -51.17
CA ASP A 574 3.30 27.76 -50.93
C ASP A 574 4.19 27.38 -49.73
N VAL A 575 3.94 26.21 -49.12
CA VAL A 575 4.78 25.66 -48.05
C VAL A 575 6.08 25.14 -48.66
N SER A 576 7.18 25.85 -48.42
CA SER A 576 8.54 25.44 -48.83
C SER A 576 9.40 25.21 -47.59
N THR A 577 10.18 24.13 -47.52
CA THR A 577 11.06 23.86 -46.38
C THR A 577 12.49 24.33 -46.66
N ARG A 578 13.15 24.88 -45.63
CA ARG A 578 14.58 25.20 -45.66
C ARG A 578 15.29 24.37 -44.59
N ARG A 579 16.39 23.74 -44.98
CA ARG A 579 17.25 23.01 -44.05
C ARG A 579 18.16 23.97 -43.28
N LEU A 580 17.99 24.02 -41.96
CA LEU A 580 18.93 24.66 -41.04
C LEU A 580 20.01 23.65 -40.65
N LYS A 581 21.28 24.03 -40.75
CA LYS A 581 22.43 23.25 -40.29
C LYS A 581 23.41 24.17 -39.57
N LEU A 582 23.60 23.95 -38.27
CA LEU A 582 24.51 24.73 -37.41
C LEU A 582 25.60 23.82 -36.85
N ALA A 583 26.85 24.28 -36.82
CA ALA A 583 27.91 23.59 -36.10
C ALA A 583 27.63 23.67 -34.60
N ALA A 584 27.58 22.53 -33.93
CA ALA A 584 27.35 22.44 -32.48
C ALA A 584 28.69 22.53 -31.73
N ASP A 585 29.42 23.62 -31.97
CA ASP A 585 30.70 23.94 -31.33
C ASP A 585 30.49 24.73 -30.01
N PRO A 586 31.55 24.97 -29.21
CA PRO A 586 31.42 25.72 -27.96
C PRO A 586 30.87 27.15 -28.14
N ASP A 587 31.06 27.79 -29.30
CA ASP A 587 30.55 29.14 -29.56
C ASP A 587 29.03 29.16 -29.72
N LEU A 588 28.44 28.15 -30.36
CA LEU A 588 26.97 28.02 -30.42
C LEU A 588 26.38 27.90 -29.02
N PHE A 589 27.03 27.15 -28.12
CA PHE A 589 26.58 26.98 -26.74
C PHE A 589 26.65 28.28 -25.95
N ARG A 590 27.67 29.11 -26.19
CA ARG A 590 27.75 30.45 -25.62
C ARG A 590 26.59 31.34 -26.09
N LEU A 591 26.26 31.30 -27.39
CA LEU A 591 25.11 32.02 -27.95
C LEU A 591 23.78 31.55 -27.34
N ILE A 592 23.61 30.24 -27.17
CA ILE A 592 22.46 29.67 -26.46
C ILE A 592 22.42 30.20 -25.02
N GLY A 593 23.57 30.29 -24.35
CA GLY A 593 23.65 30.83 -22.99
C GLY A 593 23.15 32.27 -22.90
N TYR A 594 23.54 33.15 -23.83
CA TYR A 594 22.98 34.51 -23.91
C TYR A 594 21.47 34.52 -24.11
N TYR A 595 20.94 33.59 -24.92
CA TYR A 595 19.49 33.48 -25.11
C TYR A 595 18.78 33.07 -23.81
N MET A 596 19.35 32.09 -23.09
CA MET A 596 18.79 31.61 -21.82
C MET A 596 18.78 32.72 -20.76
N ALA A 597 19.78 33.60 -20.75
CA ALA A 597 19.80 34.80 -19.91
C ALA A 597 18.76 35.85 -20.34
N GLY A 598 19.01 36.57 -21.43
CA GLY A 598 18.25 37.76 -21.84
C GLY A 598 17.61 37.68 -23.22
N GLY A 599 17.49 36.48 -23.78
CA GLY A 599 16.91 36.26 -25.10
C GLY A 599 15.39 36.21 -25.12
N PHE A 600 14.81 36.65 -26.25
CA PHE A 600 13.39 36.56 -26.56
C PHE A 600 13.17 36.22 -28.04
N CYS A 601 12.02 35.62 -28.36
CA CYS A 601 11.64 35.28 -29.73
C CYS A 601 10.24 35.82 -30.02
N ASP A 602 10.08 36.58 -31.11
CA ASP A 602 8.80 37.15 -31.53
C ASP A 602 8.19 36.29 -32.65
N GLY A 603 7.22 35.44 -32.29
CA GLY A 603 6.42 34.65 -33.23
C GLY A 603 7.22 33.73 -34.16
N GLY A 604 8.44 33.33 -33.78
CA GLY A 604 9.33 32.50 -34.60
C GLY A 604 9.93 33.21 -35.82
N ARG A 605 9.76 34.54 -35.95
CA ARG A 605 10.24 35.32 -37.11
C ARG A 605 11.49 36.14 -36.82
N SER A 606 11.68 36.52 -35.57
CA SER A 606 12.87 37.24 -35.12
C SER A 606 13.29 36.80 -33.72
N VAL A 607 14.58 36.75 -33.48
CA VAL A 607 15.17 36.54 -32.16
C VAL A 607 15.85 37.81 -31.70
N GLY A 608 15.71 38.16 -30.43
CA GLY A 608 16.35 39.30 -29.79
C GLY A 608 17.14 38.90 -28.55
N PHE A 609 18.15 39.69 -28.23
CA PHE A 609 18.94 39.60 -27.01
C PHE A 609 19.07 40.99 -26.40
N SER A 610 18.65 41.14 -25.15
CA SER A 610 18.64 42.43 -24.46
C SER A 610 19.87 42.63 -23.59
N PHE A 611 20.51 43.80 -23.72
CA PHE A 611 21.70 44.21 -22.96
C PHE A 611 21.56 45.66 -22.50
N GLN A 612 22.42 46.09 -21.59
CA GLN A 612 22.61 47.50 -21.24
C GLN A 612 23.60 48.18 -22.21
N THR A 613 23.48 49.50 -22.36
CA THR A 613 24.31 50.27 -23.31
C THR A 613 25.82 50.14 -23.05
N GLU A 614 26.22 49.93 -21.79
CA GLU A 614 27.64 49.83 -21.39
C GLU A 614 28.27 48.45 -21.69
N GLU A 615 27.46 47.45 -22.05
CA GLU A 615 27.89 46.08 -22.31
C GLU A 615 28.37 45.88 -23.76
N GLU A 616 29.15 46.83 -24.28
CA GLU A 616 29.54 46.87 -25.70
C GLU A 616 30.29 45.59 -26.15
N GLU A 617 31.12 45.01 -25.28
CA GLU A 617 31.83 43.76 -25.58
C GLU A 617 30.86 42.57 -25.76
N LEU A 618 29.83 42.47 -24.92
CA LEU A 618 28.82 41.41 -25.01
C LEU A 618 27.94 41.58 -26.24
N ILE A 619 27.55 42.83 -26.53
CA ILE A 619 26.82 43.19 -27.75
C ILE A 619 27.64 42.81 -28.98
N GLY A 620 28.93 43.16 -29.02
CA GLY A 620 29.84 42.83 -30.11
C GLY A 620 29.97 41.32 -30.32
N ASP A 621 30.09 40.56 -29.24
CA ASP A 621 30.21 39.11 -29.26
C ASP A 621 28.95 38.41 -29.78
N VAL A 622 27.76 38.77 -29.26
CA VAL A 622 26.48 38.21 -29.74
C VAL A 622 26.25 38.55 -31.21
N ARG A 623 26.61 39.75 -31.66
CA ARG A 623 26.53 40.12 -33.07
C ARG A 623 27.40 39.24 -33.95
N TRP A 624 28.64 38.99 -33.52
CA TRP A 624 29.56 38.11 -34.23
C TRP A 624 29.03 36.67 -34.29
N LEU A 625 28.55 36.14 -33.16
CA LEU A 625 27.96 34.79 -33.06
C LEU A 625 26.73 34.64 -33.98
N CYS A 626 25.79 35.60 -33.94
CA CYS A 626 24.60 35.59 -34.80
C CYS A 626 24.98 35.57 -36.28
N LYS A 627 25.92 36.43 -36.68
CA LYS A 627 26.42 36.48 -38.07
C LYS A 627 27.10 35.17 -38.46
N ASN A 628 27.92 34.60 -37.59
CA ASN A 628 28.67 33.38 -37.84
C ASN A 628 27.74 32.18 -38.08
N PHE A 629 26.70 32.02 -37.25
CA PHE A 629 25.80 30.86 -37.33
C PHE A 629 24.66 31.03 -38.35
N PHE A 630 24.12 32.23 -38.51
CA PHE A 630 22.93 32.46 -39.34
C PHE A 630 23.22 33.22 -40.64
N SER A 631 24.47 33.65 -40.88
CA SER A 631 24.90 34.39 -42.08
C SER A 631 24.12 35.69 -42.33
N GLU A 632 23.47 36.23 -41.30
CA GLU A 632 22.65 37.44 -41.34
C GLU A 632 23.17 38.43 -40.30
N GLU A 633 23.22 39.72 -40.64
CA GLU A 633 23.66 40.78 -39.72
C GLU A 633 22.52 41.21 -38.81
N PRO A 634 22.63 41.04 -37.49
CA PRO A 634 21.63 41.51 -36.55
C PRO A 634 21.61 43.04 -36.45
N LYS A 635 20.41 43.59 -36.27
CA LYS A 635 20.13 45.02 -36.09
C LYS A 635 20.23 45.38 -34.61
N LEU A 636 20.66 46.60 -34.34
CA LEU A 636 20.61 47.17 -32.99
C LEU A 636 19.36 48.04 -32.85
N ARG A 637 18.54 47.75 -31.84
CA ARG A 637 17.42 48.60 -31.43
C ARG A 637 17.74 49.18 -30.06
N ARG A 638 17.75 50.51 -29.95
CA ARG A 638 17.97 51.20 -28.67
C ARG A 638 16.62 51.53 -28.05
N ASN A 639 16.43 51.13 -26.80
CA ASN A 639 15.24 51.41 -26.01
C ASN A 639 15.42 52.73 -25.23
N ALA A 640 14.31 53.32 -24.76
CA ALA A 640 14.34 54.61 -24.06
C ALA A 640 15.15 54.57 -22.75
N ASP A 641 15.25 53.40 -22.12
CA ASP A 641 15.79 53.20 -20.78
C ASP A 641 17.22 52.60 -20.78
N LEU A 642 18.11 53.12 -21.64
CA LEU A 642 19.52 52.66 -21.76
C LEU A 642 19.71 51.18 -22.15
N GLY A 643 18.64 50.50 -22.58
CA GLY A 643 18.70 49.13 -23.11
C GLY A 643 19.04 49.09 -24.61
N VAL A 644 19.76 48.07 -25.02
CA VAL A 644 20.10 47.79 -26.42
C VAL A 644 19.70 46.35 -26.73
N ASP A 645 18.79 46.18 -27.70
CA ASP A 645 18.40 44.88 -28.20
C ASP A 645 19.18 44.55 -29.49
N VAL A 646 19.86 43.41 -29.49
CA VAL A 646 20.45 42.80 -30.69
C VAL A 646 19.38 41.91 -31.32
N VAL A 647 18.80 42.34 -32.44
CA VAL A 647 17.66 41.68 -33.08
C VAL A 647 18.06 41.09 -34.43
N LEU A 648 17.83 39.79 -34.59
CA LEU A 648 18.03 39.05 -35.83
C LEU A 648 16.68 38.67 -36.43
N ASP A 649 16.33 39.30 -37.56
CA ASP A 649 15.08 39.07 -38.29
C ASP A 649 15.18 37.83 -39.21
N SER A 650 15.40 36.65 -38.62
CA SER A 650 15.55 35.39 -39.35
C SER A 650 14.58 34.32 -38.87
N VAL A 651 13.76 33.79 -39.78
CA VAL A 651 12.84 32.66 -39.51
C VAL A 651 13.59 31.41 -39.06
N LEU A 652 14.80 31.18 -39.61
CA LEU A 652 15.63 30.04 -39.21
C LEU A 652 16.12 30.18 -37.77
N ALA A 653 16.58 31.38 -37.39
CA ALA A 653 17.01 31.65 -36.02
C ALA A 653 15.82 31.63 -35.04
N GLY A 654 14.69 32.22 -35.42
CA GLY A 654 13.47 32.19 -34.62
C GLY A 654 12.99 30.76 -34.34
N ASP A 655 12.94 29.91 -35.37
CA ASP A 655 12.58 28.49 -35.22
C ASP A 655 13.62 27.70 -34.41
N PHE A 656 14.91 28.00 -34.56
CA PHE A 656 15.97 27.42 -33.74
C PHE A 656 15.78 27.75 -32.26
N PHE A 657 15.58 29.02 -31.91
CA PHE A 657 15.49 29.44 -30.51
C PHE A 657 14.16 29.07 -29.84
N LEU A 658 13.11 28.83 -30.63
CA LEU A 658 11.80 28.42 -30.10
C LEU A 658 11.86 27.11 -29.28
N GLN A 659 12.81 26.22 -29.59
CA GLN A 659 12.98 24.95 -28.87
C GLN A 659 13.39 25.14 -27.40
N PHE A 660 13.94 26.30 -27.05
CA PHE A 660 14.40 26.64 -25.70
C PHE A 660 13.31 27.24 -24.83
N GLY A 661 12.06 27.34 -25.33
CA GLY A 661 10.93 27.93 -24.62
C GLY A 661 10.56 29.33 -25.11
N HIS A 662 9.26 29.63 -25.04
CA HIS A 662 8.68 30.95 -25.30
C HIS A 662 8.28 31.57 -23.96
N GLU A 663 8.69 32.81 -23.70
CA GLU A 663 8.62 33.47 -22.37
C GLU A 663 9.59 32.88 -21.34
N ALA A 664 9.82 33.61 -20.25
CA ALA A 664 10.89 33.33 -19.29
C ALA A 664 10.62 32.07 -18.45
N GLU A 665 9.36 31.86 -18.05
CA GLU A 665 8.92 30.73 -17.22
C GLU A 665 9.00 29.38 -17.94
N ASN A 666 8.94 29.37 -19.27
CA ASN A 666 8.98 28.16 -20.08
C ASN A 666 10.39 27.84 -20.62
N LYS A 667 11.40 28.64 -20.27
CA LYS A 667 12.78 28.43 -20.71
C LYS A 667 13.27 27.05 -20.27
N LYS A 668 13.85 26.28 -21.19
CA LYS A 668 14.39 24.94 -20.93
C LYS A 668 15.49 24.57 -21.92
N LEU A 669 16.38 23.68 -21.52
CA LEU A 669 17.40 23.10 -22.37
C LEU A 669 16.88 21.81 -23.02
N PRO A 670 16.92 21.67 -24.36
CA PRO A 670 16.61 20.42 -25.05
C PRO A 670 17.74 19.38 -24.87
N ASP A 671 17.44 18.08 -25.06
CA ASP A 671 18.37 16.96 -24.82
C ASP A 671 19.78 17.18 -25.38
N TRP A 672 19.89 17.61 -26.64
CA TRP A 672 21.19 17.74 -27.31
C TRP A 672 22.09 18.82 -26.71
N VAL A 673 21.49 19.81 -26.03
CA VAL A 673 22.20 20.86 -25.29
C VAL A 673 22.44 20.42 -23.86
N PHE A 674 21.38 19.92 -23.18
CA PHE A 674 21.46 19.52 -21.79
C PHE A 674 22.49 18.40 -21.59
N PHE A 675 22.58 17.42 -22.48
CA PHE A 675 23.54 16.32 -22.42
C PHE A 675 24.86 16.59 -23.14
N ALA A 676 25.18 17.82 -23.52
CA ALA A 676 26.42 18.10 -24.26
C ALA A 676 27.70 17.81 -23.46
N GLU A 677 28.84 17.87 -24.15
CA GLU A 677 30.18 17.69 -23.58
C GLU A 677 30.55 18.84 -22.63
N LYS A 678 31.42 18.58 -21.66
CA LYS A 678 31.81 19.56 -20.61
C LYS A 678 32.26 20.90 -21.18
N GLU A 679 33.07 20.90 -22.24
CA GLU A 679 33.56 22.13 -22.89
C GLU A 679 32.42 23.02 -23.42
N LYS A 680 31.40 22.39 -24.03
CA LYS A 680 30.21 23.08 -24.53
C LYS A 680 29.32 23.59 -23.39
N LEU A 681 29.15 22.80 -22.34
CA LEU A 681 28.40 23.22 -21.15
C LEU A 681 29.09 24.37 -20.40
N THR A 682 30.43 24.40 -20.35
CA THR A 682 31.18 25.53 -19.79
C THR A 682 30.86 26.81 -20.54
N GLN A 683 30.82 26.77 -21.87
CA GLN A 683 30.45 27.95 -22.67
C GLN A 683 28.98 28.33 -22.53
N LEU A 684 28.08 27.35 -22.39
CA LEU A 684 26.66 27.61 -22.07
C LEU A 684 26.51 28.37 -20.75
N ILE A 685 27.10 27.85 -19.66
CA ILE A 685 27.05 28.51 -18.35
C ILE A 685 27.75 29.88 -18.41
N LYS A 686 28.82 30.02 -19.19
CA LYS A 686 29.48 31.31 -19.42
C LYS A 686 28.55 32.31 -20.10
N GLY A 687 27.85 31.93 -21.16
CA GLY A 687 26.89 32.80 -21.84
C GLY A 687 25.76 33.23 -20.91
N ILE A 688 25.23 32.31 -20.11
CA ILE A 688 24.19 32.62 -19.11
C ILE A 688 24.73 33.60 -18.06
N TRP A 689 25.93 33.33 -17.54
CA TRP A 689 26.57 34.18 -16.55
C TRP A 689 26.87 35.59 -17.08
N LEU A 690 27.36 35.69 -18.32
CA LEU A 690 27.66 36.99 -18.92
C LEU A 690 26.39 37.80 -19.21
N GLY A 691 25.26 37.14 -19.51
CA GLY A 691 23.99 37.82 -19.79
C GLY A 691 23.18 38.21 -18.55
N ASP A 692 23.09 37.34 -17.53
CA ASP A 692 22.19 37.53 -16.38
C ASP A 692 22.86 37.23 -15.02
N GLY A 693 24.18 37.00 -15.01
CA GLY A 693 24.94 36.68 -13.81
C GLY A 693 25.13 37.89 -12.90
N CYS A 694 24.65 37.79 -11.67
CA CYS A 694 24.84 38.84 -10.67
C CYS A 694 25.88 38.43 -9.62
N LYS A 695 26.95 39.24 -9.47
CA LYS A 695 27.87 39.13 -8.33
C LYS A 695 27.27 39.85 -7.14
N VAL A 696 26.91 39.11 -6.10
CA VAL A 696 26.50 39.70 -4.83
C VAL A 696 27.70 39.72 -3.88
N HIS A 697 28.19 40.93 -3.60
CA HIS A 697 29.20 41.17 -2.58
C HIS A 697 28.50 41.37 -1.22
N HIS A 698 28.36 40.30 -0.44
CA HIS A 698 27.99 40.43 0.96
C HIS A 698 29.27 40.65 1.81
N PRO A 699 29.24 41.45 2.89
CA PRO A 699 30.40 41.69 3.77
C PRO A 699 31.09 40.41 4.29
N CYS A 700 30.40 39.27 4.26
CA CYS A 700 30.86 37.99 4.78
C CYS A 700 30.97 36.88 3.73
N GLN A 701 30.48 37.07 2.49
CA GLN A 701 30.42 36.01 1.47
C GLN A 701 30.23 36.55 0.05
N GLY A 702 31.09 36.15 -0.89
CA GLY A 702 30.85 36.34 -2.33
C GLY A 702 30.12 35.14 -2.95
N SER A 703 29.22 35.40 -3.91
CA SER A 703 28.45 34.36 -4.60
C SER A 703 28.21 34.69 -6.08
N PHE A 704 28.07 33.65 -6.89
CA PHE A 704 27.54 33.70 -8.26
C PHE A 704 26.07 33.28 -8.20
N ASN A 705 25.17 34.15 -8.65
CA ASN A 705 23.73 33.89 -8.62
C ASN A 705 23.17 33.92 -10.04
N PHE A 706 22.45 32.87 -10.41
CA PHE A 706 21.63 32.80 -11.62
C PHE A 706 20.17 32.93 -11.23
N ASN A 707 19.43 33.86 -11.82
CA ASN A 707 18.01 34.03 -11.56
C ASN A 707 17.18 33.47 -12.73
N THR A 708 16.06 32.83 -12.43
CA THR A 708 15.13 32.35 -13.46
C THR A 708 13.73 32.23 -12.87
N THR A 709 12.70 32.45 -13.69
CA THR A 709 11.30 32.13 -13.31
C THR A 709 10.91 30.71 -13.71
N SER A 710 11.74 30.03 -14.50
CA SER A 710 11.52 28.63 -14.88
C SER A 710 12.12 27.67 -13.86
N GLU A 711 11.26 26.89 -13.22
CA GLU A 711 11.67 25.81 -12.31
C GLU A 711 12.50 24.74 -13.02
N VAL A 712 12.09 24.38 -14.24
CA VAL A 712 12.80 23.41 -15.08
C VAL A 712 14.23 23.88 -15.35
N LEU A 713 14.40 25.14 -15.74
CA LEU A 713 15.73 25.69 -15.96
C LEU A 713 16.56 25.72 -14.67
N ALA A 714 15.97 26.07 -13.52
CA ALA A 714 16.69 26.11 -12.25
C ALA A 714 17.33 24.75 -11.90
N PHE A 715 16.55 23.67 -12.04
CA PHE A 715 17.07 22.31 -11.86
C PHE A 715 18.09 21.93 -12.95
N GLN A 716 17.85 22.25 -14.22
CA GLN A 716 18.80 21.99 -15.30
C GLN A 716 20.14 22.71 -15.10
N LEU A 717 20.13 23.94 -14.56
CA LEU A 717 21.34 24.69 -14.22
C LEU A 717 22.10 24.02 -13.08
N GLN A 718 21.40 23.61 -12.01
CA GLN A 718 22.02 22.90 -10.90
C GLN A 718 22.67 21.58 -11.36
N GLU A 719 21.98 20.80 -12.19
CA GLU A 719 22.51 19.56 -12.78
C GLU A 719 23.72 19.82 -13.70
N THR A 720 23.65 20.88 -14.51
CA THR A 720 24.77 21.27 -15.38
C THR A 720 25.99 21.68 -14.57
N LEU A 721 25.80 22.47 -13.51
CA LEU A 721 26.86 22.85 -12.58
C LEU A 721 27.48 21.61 -11.91
N ALA A 722 26.66 20.67 -11.44
CA ALA A 722 27.14 19.44 -10.82
C ALA A 722 28.01 18.61 -11.79
N ARG A 723 27.62 18.50 -13.07
CA ARG A 723 28.43 17.85 -14.12
C ARG A 723 29.75 18.56 -14.41
N LEU A 724 29.80 19.87 -14.19
CA LEU A 724 31.03 20.67 -14.26
C LEU A 724 31.86 20.61 -12.95
N GLY A 725 31.40 19.88 -11.94
CA GLY A 725 32.08 19.72 -10.66
C GLY A 725 31.75 20.80 -9.63
N VAL A 726 30.70 21.60 -9.86
CA VAL A 726 30.33 22.75 -9.03
C VAL A 726 28.99 22.48 -8.34
N VAL A 727 28.93 22.65 -7.01
CA VAL A 727 27.65 22.57 -6.28
C VAL A 727 26.91 23.91 -6.35
N GLY A 728 25.69 23.88 -6.90
CA GLY A 728 24.73 24.99 -6.87
C GLY A 728 23.55 24.69 -5.95
N LEU A 729 22.98 25.71 -5.31
CA LEU A 729 21.78 25.59 -4.46
C LEU A 729 20.62 26.34 -5.09
N ILE A 730 19.46 25.68 -5.21
CA ILE A 730 18.22 26.33 -5.64
C ILE A 730 17.50 26.90 -4.41
N GLU A 731 17.20 28.19 -4.46
CA GLU A 731 16.33 28.90 -3.54
C GLU A 731 15.07 29.37 -4.28
N GLY A 732 13.90 28.97 -3.80
CA GLY A 732 12.62 29.47 -4.30
C GLY A 732 12.19 30.72 -3.52
N GLN A 733 11.80 31.77 -4.25
CA GLN A 733 11.16 32.96 -3.69
C GLN A 733 9.73 33.06 -4.21
N ARG A 734 8.76 32.98 -3.29
CA ARG A 734 7.35 33.24 -3.59
C ARG A 734 6.97 34.60 -2.98
N GLN A 735 6.78 35.60 -3.84
CA GLN A 735 6.18 36.87 -3.44
C GLN A 735 4.70 36.87 -3.79
N LYS A 736 3.89 37.52 -2.94
CA LYS A 736 2.47 37.72 -3.20
C LYS A 736 2.33 38.53 -4.51
N ASP A 737 1.48 38.05 -5.42
CA ASP A 737 1.16 38.68 -6.72
C ASP A 737 2.30 38.71 -7.77
N ARG A 738 3.35 37.89 -7.62
CA ARG A 738 4.38 37.67 -8.65
C ARG A 738 4.57 36.19 -8.96
N PRO A 739 4.96 35.83 -10.19
CA PRO A 739 5.38 34.46 -10.52
C PRO A 739 6.51 33.99 -9.59
N PRO A 740 6.62 32.68 -9.32
CA PRO A 740 7.73 32.14 -8.54
C PRO A 740 9.06 32.48 -9.23
N ALA A 741 10.04 32.89 -8.44
CA ALA A 741 11.40 33.13 -8.90
C ALA A 741 12.34 32.15 -8.20
N TYR A 742 13.24 31.58 -8.98
CA TYR A 742 14.25 30.64 -8.54
C TYR A 742 15.62 31.28 -8.68
N ARG A 743 16.44 31.12 -7.65
CA ARG A 743 17.82 31.56 -7.64
C ARG A 743 18.73 30.36 -7.46
N VAL A 744 19.66 30.16 -8.39
CA VAL A 744 20.71 29.16 -8.28
C VAL A 744 21.97 29.84 -7.76
N ASN A 745 22.29 29.60 -6.49
CA ASN A 745 23.42 30.20 -5.78
C ASN A 745 24.63 29.27 -5.80
N VAL A 746 25.79 29.81 -6.17
CA VAL A 746 27.11 29.15 -6.06
C VAL A 746 28.02 30.00 -5.20
N PHE A 747 28.58 29.44 -4.13
CA PHE A 747 29.35 30.21 -3.15
C PHE A 747 30.51 29.42 -2.53
N GLY A 748 31.40 30.14 -1.83
CA GLY A 748 32.56 29.55 -1.16
C GLY A 748 33.53 28.90 -2.15
N ARG A 749 34.03 27.69 -1.84
CA ARG A 749 34.98 26.98 -2.73
C ARG A 749 34.43 26.73 -4.13
N TRP A 750 33.14 26.43 -4.25
CA TRP A 750 32.47 26.14 -5.52
C TRP A 750 32.42 27.37 -6.44
N ALA A 751 32.34 28.57 -5.85
CA ALA A 751 32.42 29.82 -6.61
C ALA A 751 33.82 30.07 -7.19
N LEU A 752 34.89 29.65 -6.51
CA LEU A 752 36.25 29.70 -7.04
C LEU A 752 36.42 28.74 -8.22
N GLU A 753 35.90 27.52 -8.09
CA GLU A 753 35.94 26.53 -9.17
C GLU A 753 35.18 27.02 -10.39
N LEU A 754 33.97 27.56 -10.21
CA LEU A 754 33.19 28.15 -11.28
C LEU A 754 33.91 29.37 -11.91
N SER A 755 34.48 30.25 -11.09
CA SER A 755 35.28 31.40 -11.56
C SER A 755 36.44 30.97 -12.45
N SER A 756 37.15 29.92 -12.06
CA SER A 756 38.24 29.32 -12.85
C SER A 756 37.73 28.75 -14.18
N LEU A 757 36.63 27.98 -14.15
CA LEU A 757 36.01 27.39 -15.35
C LEU A 757 35.55 28.44 -16.36
N LEU A 758 34.97 29.54 -15.89
CA LEU A 758 34.44 30.59 -16.75
C LEU A 758 35.51 31.60 -17.22
N GLY A 759 36.67 31.62 -16.55
CA GLY A 759 37.73 32.61 -16.78
C GLY A 759 37.32 34.02 -16.32
N VAL A 760 36.51 34.13 -15.27
CA VAL A 760 36.02 35.40 -14.71
C VAL A 760 36.59 35.61 -13.32
N GLY A 761 37.04 36.83 -12.97
CA GLY A 761 37.63 37.08 -11.65
C GLY A 761 36.61 36.98 -10.50
N PHE A 762 37.01 36.38 -9.38
CA PHE A 762 36.24 36.33 -8.13
C PHE A 762 36.97 37.06 -6.99
N ALA A 763 36.30 38.03 -6.36
CA ALA A 763 36.86 38.88 -5.30
C ALA A 763 35.99 38.84 -4.03
N GLY A 764 35.61 37.63 -3.58
CA GLY A 764 34.72 37.42 -2.43
C GLY A 764 35.39 36.68 -1.27
N VAL A 765 34.91 36.94 -0.05
CA VAL A 765 35.28 36.17 1.16
C VAL A 765 34.71 34.75 1.05
N LEU A 766 35.53 33.74 1.34
CA LEU A 766 35.11 32.34 1.36
C LEU A 766 34.38 32.04 2.66
N SER A 767 33.15 31.53 2.54
CA SER A 767 32.36 31.06 3.68
C SER A 767 32.61 29.58 3.93
N ASN A 768 32.81 29.21 5.21
CA ASN A 768 32.91 27.82 5.65
C ASN A 768 31.58 27.05 5.50
N PHE A 769 30.46 27.75 5.25
CA PHE A 769 29.17 27.09 5.00
C PHE A 769 29.19 26.21 3.74
N ALA A 770 30.01 26.56 2.74
CA ALA A 770 30.20 25.74 1.54
C ALA A 770 30.81 24.36 1.84
N ASP A 771 31.50 24.21 2.98
CA ASP A 771 32.12 22.96 3.40
C ASP A 771 31.10 21.92 3.88
N SER A 772 29.88 22.38 4.20
CA SER A 772 28.72 21.54 4.48
C SER A 772 28.12 20.89 3.23
N PHE A 773 28.69 21.11 2.04
CA PHE A 773 28.24 20.48 0.80
C PHE A 773 29.38 19.68 0.20
N HIS A 774 29.07 18.51 -0.35
CA HIS A 774 30.06 17.66 -1.00
C HIS A 774 29.58 17.23 -2.38
N LEU A 775 30.54 16.99 -3.26
CA LEU A 775 30.34 16.47 -4.59
C LEU A 775 31.46 15.47 -4.82
N ASP A 776 31.09 14.29 -5.31
CA ASP A 776 32.04 13.32 -5.85
C ASP A 776 31.74 13.11 -7.35
N GLY A 777 32.32 12.08 -7.95
CA GLY A 777 32.12 11.80 -9.37
C GLY A 777 30.66 11.48 -9.74
N ASP A 778 29.87 10.97 -8.78
CA ASP A 778 28.57 10.34 -9.00
C ASP A 778 27.41 11.11 -8.34
N TYR A 779 27.68 11.81 -7.23
CA TYR A 779 26.64 12.36 -6.35
C TYR A 779 26.97 13.75 -5.81
N VAL A 780 25.91 14.52 -5.56
CA VAL A 780 25.93 15.73 -4.72
C VAL A 780 25.27 15.41 -3.38
N TYR A 781 25.93 15.76 -2.29
CA TYR A 781 25.49 15.50 -0.92
C TYR A 781 24.91 16.79 -0.34
N LEU A 782 23.62 16.77 -0.05
CA LEU A 782 22.86 17.93 0.41
C LEU A 782 22.38 17.72 1.85
N PRO A 783 22.74 18.60 2.81
CA PRO A 783 22.34 18.44 4.19
C PRO A 783 20.83 18.66 4.40
N ILE A 784 20.25 17.86 5.29
CA ILE A 784 18.88 18.01 5.78
C ILE A 784 18.84 19.19 6.76
N LYS A 785 17.96 20.15 6.50
CA LYS A 785 17.68 21.33 7.34
C LYS A 785 16.82 20.95 8.54
N GLU A 786 15.67 20.36 8.26
CA GLU A 786 14.64 20.03 9.24
C GLU A 786 13.76 18.90 8.71
N ILE A 787 13.08 18.22 9.63
CA ILE A 787 12.10 17.19 9.32
C ILE A 787 10.87 17.47 10.17
N GLU A 788 9.73 17.67 9.52
CA GLU A 788 8.43 17.81 10.19
C GLU A 788 7.61 16.54 10.00
N VAL A 789 6.79 16.20 11.01
CA VAL A 789 5.91 15.03 10.97
C VAL A 789 4.48 15.45 11.26
N LYS A 790 3.55 14.97 10.43
CA LYS A 790 2.12 15.20 10.61
C LYS A 790 1.34 13.93 10.33
N ASP A 791 0.45 13.55 11.23
CA ASP A 791 -0.52 12.49 10.97
C ASP A 791 -1.62 12.97 10.04
N VAL A 792 -1.92 12.15 9.03
CA VAL A 792 -2.97 12.41 8.04
C VAL A 792 -3.92 11.23 7.97
N LYS A 793 -5.14 11.48 7.48
CA LYS A 793 -6.15 10.46 7.23
C LYS A 793 -6.64 10.59 5.81
N ASP A 794 -6.74 9.46 5.11
CA ASP A 794 -7.20 9.37 3.72
C ASP A 794 -6.45 10.34 2.77
N TYR A 795 -5.15 10.53 3.02
CA TYR A 795 -4.29 11.41 2.23
C TYR A 795 -3.87 10.72 0.95
N ARG A 796 -4.06 11.38 -0.19
CA ARG A 796 -3.64 10.83 -1.48
C ARG A 796 -2.12 10.81 -1.56
N VAL A 797 -1.55 9.65 -1.84
CA VAL A 797 -0.11 9.45 -2.04
C VAL A 797 0.12 8.67 -3.33
N MET A 798 1.25 8.92 -3.98
CA MET A 798 1.59 8.31 -5.25
C MET A 798 3.01 7.74 -5.24
N ASP A 799 3.22 6.76 -6.12
CA ASP A 799 4.55 6.24 -6.41
C ASP A 799 4.61 5.75 -7.86
N VAL A 800 5.80 5.42 -8.34
CA VAL A 800 6.02 4.89 -9.68
C VAL A 800 6.88 3.63 -9.61
N THR A 801 6.85 2.81 -10.65
CA THR A 801 7.89 1.79 -10.87
C THR A 801 8.65 2.20 -12.12
N VAL A 802 9.96 2.29 -11.99
CA VAL A 802 10.93 2.67 -13.01
C VAL A 802 11.76 1.44 -13.35
N ASP A 803 12.03 1.24 -14.64
CA ASP A 803 12.77 0.08 -15.13
C ASP A 803 14.26 0.11 -14.75
N GLU A 804 14.88 -1.06 -14.66
CA GLU A 804 16.28 -1.34 -14.29
C GLU A 804 16.78 -0.79 -12.93
N ASP A 805 16.75 0.52 -12.71
CA ASP A 805 17.37 1.13 -11.54
C ASP A 805 16.40 1.31 -10.36
N HIS A 806 15.09 1.16 -10.64
CA HIS A 806 14.00 1.16 -9.65
C HIS A 806 14.10 2.24 -8.55
N THR A 807 14.58 3.38 -8.97
CA THR A 807 14.75 4.59 -8.18
C THR A 807 14.29 5.70 -9.07
N PHE A 808 13.92 6.81 -8.46
CA PHE A 808 13.61 8.02 -9.18
C PHE A 808 14.06 9.21 -8.33
N ALA A 809 14.10 10.38 -8.95
CA ALA A 809 14.62 11.58 -8.31
C ALA A 809 13.52 12.61 -8.06
N PRO A 810 12.64 12.45 -7.03
CA PRO A 810 11.77 13.53 -6.59
C PRO A 810 12.62 14.69 -6.08
N LEU A 811 12.35 15.90 -6.59
CA LEU A 811 13.14 17.11 -6.34
C LEU A 811 14.63 16.91 -6.64
N GLY A 812 15.00 16.00 -7.56
CA GLY A 812 16.40 15.66 -7.83
C GLY A 812 17.10 14.86 -6.72
N LEU A 813 16.37 14.38 -5.69
CA LEU A 813 16.93 13.57 -4.60
C LEU A 813 16.66 12.09 -4.88
N ALA A 814 17.66 11.23 -4.76
CA ALA A 814 17.49 9.81 -5.06
C ALA A 814 16.61 9.11 -3.99
N THR A 815 15.46 8.59 -4.41
CA THR A 815 14.58 7.75 -3.58
C THR A 815 14.32 6.41 -4.25
N SER A 816 13.96 5.42 -3.44
CA SER A 816 13.52 4.13 -3.93
C SER A 816 12.07 4.21 -4.33
N ASN A 817 11.71 3.43 -5.35
CA ASN A 817 10.33 3.31 -5.80
C ASN A 817 9.71 1.98 -5.34
N CYS A 818 8.41 1.82 -5.57
CA CYS A 818 7.68 0.58 -5.38
C CYS A 818 8.14 -0.42 -6.44
N VAL A 819 8.84 -1.45 -5.97
CA VAL A 819 9.21 -2.63 -6.74
C VAL A 819 8.48 -3.84 -6.22
N ASP A 820 8.20 -4.81 -7.09
CA ASP A 820 7.61 -6.09 -6.66
C ASP A 820 8.52 -6.86 -5.68
N ALA A 821 9.85 -6.58 -5.63
CA ALA A 821 10.75 -7.11 -4.58
C ALA A 821 12.11 -6.39 -4.37
N CYS A 822 12.83 -5.90 -5.40
CA CYS A 822 14.16 -5.28 -5.22
C CYS A 822 14.56 -4.26 -6.30
N PRO A 823 15.11 -3.09 -5.94
CA PRO A 823 15.40 -2.03 -6.88
C PRO A 823 16.67 -2.20 -7.74
N PHE A 824 17.41 -3.28 -7.58
CA PHE A 824 18.58 -3.59 -8.42
C PHE A 824 18.31 -4.72 -9.40
N TYR A 825 17.05 -5.20 -9.48
CA TYR A 825 16.68 -6.52 -10.01
C TYR A 825 17.63 -7.60 -9.49
N ALA A 826 18.19 -7.40 -8.30
CA ALA A 826 19.00 -8.40 -7.65
C ALA A 826 18.05 -9.48 -7.14
N LEU A 827 16.93 -9.11 -6.52
CA LEU A 827 15.90 -10.06 -6.09
C LEU A 827 14.58 -9.76 -6.82
N PHE A 828 14.16 -10.65 -7.72
CA PHE A 828 12.91 -10.49 -8.45
C PHE A 828 12.21 -11.82 -8.62
N MET A 829 10.89 -11.77 -8.80
CA MET A 829 10.09 -12.94 -9.12
C MET A 829 10.25 -13.23 -10.62
N THR A 830 10.80 -14.38 -10.98
CA THR A 830 10.96 -14.78 -12.38
C THR A 830 9.61 -15.21 -12.96
N ASN A 831 9.54 -15.30 -14.30
CA ASN A 831 8.41 -15.93 -14.98
C ASN A 831 8.42 -17.46 -14.84
N ASP A 832 9.50 -18.01 -14.28
CA ASP A 832 9.58 -19.42 -13.97
C ASP A 832 8.72 -19.68 -12.74
N VAL A 833 7.88 -20.69 -12.89
CA VAL A 833 7.08 -21.20 -11.81
C VAL A 833 7.71 -22.49 -11.34
N GLU A 834 7.95 -22.60 -10.05
CA GLU A 834 8.32 -23.88 -9.43
C GLU A 834 7.10 -24.46 -8.72
N LEU A 835 7.10 -25.78 -8.58
CA LEU A 835 6.25 -26.43 -7.61
C LEU A 835 6.66 -25.87 -6.25
N SER A 836 5.69 -25.34 -5.50
CA SER A 836 5.97 -24.83 -4.16
C SER A 836 6.59 -25.97 -3.35
N GLU A 837 7.87 -25.82 -2.97
CA GLU A 837 8.60 -26.87 -2.25
C GLU A 837 7.79 -27.29 -1.04
N LEU A 838 7.66 -28.59 -0.85
CA LEU A 838 6.81 -29.08 0.21
C LEU A 838 7.48 -28.76 1.54
N HIS A 839 8.81 -28.88 1.65
CA HIS A 839 9.64 -28.83 2.88
C HIS A 839 10.01 -27.42 3.40
N ARG A 840 10.06 -27.18 4.73
CA ARG A 840 10.31 -25.87 5.37
C ARG A 840 11.61 -25.25 4.89
N ASN A 841 12.63 -26.10 4.90
CA ASN A 841 14.00 -25.75 4.54
C ASN A 841 14.13 -25.39 3.05
N GLY A 842 13.13 -25.69 2.20
CA GLY A 842 13.08 -25.18 0.83
C GLY A 842 11.92 -24.22 0.56
N LEU A 843 11.25 -23.74 1.62
CA LEU A 843 10.37 -22.56 1.60
C LEU A 843 11.05 -21.33 2.19
N PHE A 844 12.13 -21.56 2.93
CA PHE A 844 13.17 -20.60 3.23
C PHE A 844 14.24 -20.72 2.16
N TYR A 845 14.49 -19.65 1.42
CA TYR A 845 15.56 -19.63 0.44
C TYR A 845 16.71 -18.83 1.00
N THR A 846 17.84 -19.51 1.20
CA THR A 846 19.11 -18.84 1.45
C THR A 846 19.52 -18.02 0.21
N PRO A 847 20.36 -16.99 0.36
CA PRO A 847 20.87 -16.26 -0.79
C PRO A 847 21.51 -17.15 -1.87
N VAL A 848 22.20 -18.21 -1.45
CA VAL A 848 22.87 -19.17 -2.34
C VAL A 848 21.86 -19.98 -3.15
N GLU A 849 20.70 -20.32 -2.55
CA GLU A 849 19.62 -21.02 -3.25
C GLU A 849 18.88 -20.12 -4.22
N LEU A 850 18.63 -18.86 -3.83
CA LEU A 850 18.05 -17.86 -4.72
C LEU A 850 18.97 -17.54 -5.92
N PHE A 851 20.29 -17.71 -5.78
CA PHE A 851 21.27 -17.47 -6.86
C PHE A 851 21.35 -18.58 -7.91
N ARG A 852 20.76 -19.75 -7.67
CA ARG A 852 20.76 -20.83 -8.66
C ARG A 852 19.84 -20.46 -9.82
N LYS A 853 20.42 -20.18 -11.00
CA LYS A 853 19.64 -19.94 -12.23
C LYS A 853 18.73 -21.14 -12.51
N PRO A 854 17.44 -20.91 -12.81
CA PRO A 854 16.52 -22.00 -13.09
C PRO A 854 17.02 -22.81 -14.30
N LYS A 855 17.01 -24.14 -14.17
CA LYS A 855 17.21 -25.02 -15.33
C LYS A 855 15.99 -24.81 -16.22
N LEU A 856 16.21 -24.30 -17.44
CA LEU A 856 15.21 -24.34 -18.51
C LEU A 856 14.66 -25.77 -18.59
N ILE A 857 13.44 -26.00 -18.11
CA ILE A 857 12.68 -27.16 -18.54
C ILE A 857 12.33 -26.83 -19.98
N ASP A 858 13.13 -27.38 -20.89
CA ASP A 858 12.93 -27.29 -22.33
C ASP A 858 11.47 -27.66 -22.60
N ALA A 859 10.65 -26.68 -22.95
CA ALA A 859 9.20 -26.79 -23.05
C ALA A 859 8.76 -27.60 -24.29
N LYS A 860 9.35 -28.78 -24.48
CA LYS A 860 8.72 -29.83 -25.29
C LYS A 860 7.49 -30.27 -24.53
N ARG A 861 6.32 -29.85 -25.04
CA ARG A 861 4.97 -30.33 -24.69
C ARG A 861 5.01 -31.76 -24.13
N GLN A 862 5.09 -31.90 -22.82
CA GLN A 862 4.74 -33.14 -22.15
C GLN A 862 3.23 -33.09 -21.96
N GLU A 863 2.51 -33.80 -22.83
CA GLU A 863 1.07 -33.99 -22.70
C GLU A 863 0.83 -34.94 -21.52
N TRP A 864 0.43 -34.39 -20.38
CA TRP A 864 -0.04 -35.19 -19.26
C TRP A 864 -1.44 -35.73 -19.58
N ARG A 865 -1.58 -37.05 -19.69
CA ARG A 865 -2.90 -37.70 -19.74
C ARG A 865 -3.28 -38.18 -18.36
N MET A 866 -4.47 -37.77 -17.90
CA MET A 866 -5.06 -38.31 -16.68
C MET A 866 -5.78 -39.63 -17.01
N ASP A 867 -5.27 -40.71 -16.42
CA ASP A 867 -5.96 -41.99 -16.35
C ASP A 867 -6.83 -42.03 -15.09
N THR A 868 -8.10 -42.42 -15.24
CA THR A 868 -9.11 -42.42 -14.17
C THR A 868 -8.84 -43.42 -13.05
N GLU A 869 -8.00 -44.44 -13.27
CA GLU A 869 -7.67 -45.44 -12.24
C GLU A 869 -6.28 -45.23 -11.62
N LYS A 870 -5.32 -44.61 -12.32
CA LYS A 870 -3.94 -44.47 -11.83
C LYS A 870 -3.53 -43.05 -11.44
N GLY A 871 -4.34 -42.05 -11.73
CA GLY A 871 -3.93 -40.64 -11.61
C GLY A 871 -2.84 -40.28 -12.63
N ALA A 872 -2.32 -39.05 -12.52
CA ALA A 872 -1.31 -38.53 -13.45
C ALA A 872 0.00 -39.32 -13.32
N HIS A 873 0.45 -39.94 -14.41
CA HIS A 873 1.72 -40.63 -14.49
C HIS A 873 2.49 -40.21 -15.76
N HIS A 874 3.81 -40.40 -15.71
CA HIS A 874 4.72 -40.09 -16.80
C HIS A 874 4.89 -41.33 -17.69
N GLU A 875 4.87 -41.16 -19.01
CA GLU A 875 5.58 -42.06 -19.93
C GLU A 875 6.95 -41.48 -20.27
#